data_AF-A0A9P8HHD8-F1
#
_entry.id   AF-A0A9P8HHD8-F1
#
_cell.length_a   1.000
_cell.length_b   1.000
_cell.length_c   1.000
_cell.angle_alpha   90.00
_cell.angle_beta   90.00
_cell.angle_gamma   90.00
#
_symmetry.space_group_name_H-M   'P 1'
#
loop_
_entity.id
_entity.type
_entity.pdbx_description
1 polymer ?
#
loop_
_entity_poly.entity_id
_entity_poly.type
_entity_poly.pdbx_seq_one_letter_code
_entity_poly.pdbx_strand_id
1 'polypeptide(L)'
;MAIVPPKRVMGVSFCKLPALPDRIRSDWSGSQHADIFSSSGYALTLTPTHAVVWPYNSTSQSPETFTFTLPSSSKPNDALPVGCLVSPSASSTEPGLVVVMASTGKVVFWESISSAATFAFIKKDRSGVEYQISGMSSGEKAVAITNAETAGFLLTFNSGRLAYMNVRDSHGRPAISVQFLRSNLSTSTSGIFGTIRSAFSHLSLKGDIAAVRADRSTRVGEKNIVAMTNKGKLQLWNVHRGGHSEPFGEFDARESIISALWEVDPFCRDLPADSFEALDFTFVPRGLEHKYLDLSKLSAATSTDDPSVQQLLLLVSLTSRAVSRYALVEVILTQRRFQVGMIRPITSYTTPVSPADSIQAVRPRLYLPRPALVAFAVFDRAAVIASIAVSPESPDAQLQTDTHTLSPSFEDVIDFREDNVHEVIGSGFEEMSHVSSSSEESRAARAKSKNPAVVLMVRGAGIVRIATTDVDKFASDQPPQISAKGKLEQAVFFGTKKNNPLVFNARQEVTFSKDEIAQAAQEVSNEILSSTTAYMSTLPASLEENLVARSNALEKLILHLKATGTHLDRKTRWSLLYNAEKMHVATLLWKRQEAFVAARPSDSKKSLIGYIVEFIHQDQKHNPSAEIGEVDRIRHWFINDIFRLELFVAWAYEVIKILYKDKLLDDAKVTMMISEALQINICALLGALEFRKNNLAFYGLGDEKLRMGILRDGYDGLPEPWTGCHYVANNVARLVELSDQWYQKWSKAADEKAKPSGKPDPAIISKIYKDLPSAIDGMLTSILEYARWAETTPDQKSMGQTFAKEYQKERYNRPISLGRAGKWEEGATIAEKHGCLDGLAVILLDHIEELELILSEPTLTNFESQNLRVLKKRKEAELEERFTRYGQEFAFPVYEYMLEKHGVDAVLAFGLETLGYKTRFLRSRPELARISWINDIQQEQQVGHAAETLIHLALEKEHQVWSKKIELSLGKLALLAEMEKIEKTSPPSGSKPKTNLPLEQKLAQVDKELITVKIQDQLYAQIFPSTYDAVDEAAALNLAMEAHGANVPKRQKALRQVFEDGMQRLLKHEALDAMTLIDLLTLVELTQESREEIAHPFWLALKVAESSCHGDELRDAKRLIWRRLFIRDDWSKINDTQLKDDKEVVERLASTELYAMLLDCIQYQTAHSVFKPMSPQDALGAFSEHLDSRFRDFEAGMRSKLIDAMHHEDKLLTQYIEKNRLTEWERTALEAAQAQHIKEQAENAIPPMNLSAPLLGGELNNSNTNGKAL
;
A
#
# COMPACT_ATOMS: atom_id res chain seq x y z
N MET A 1 14.77 40.56 -1.37
CA MET A 1 13.67 39.76 -1.97
C MET A 1 13.88 39.72 -3.48
N ALA A 2 14.87 38.93 -3.93
CA ALA A 2 15.20 38.76 -5.34
C ALA A 2 14.25 37.70 -5.91
N ILE A 3 13.30 38.10 -6.75
CA ILE A 3 12.45 37.16 -7.46
C ILE A 3 13.31 36.56 -8.58
N VAL A 4 13.85 35.37 -8.31
CA VAL A 4 14.56 34.45 -9.23
C VAL A 4 16.02 34.85 -9.53
N PRO A 5 17.05 34.20 -8.94
CA PRO A 5 18.39 34.22 -9.53
C PRO A 5 18.33 33.58 -10.93
N PRO A 6 19.15 34.02 -11.91
CA PRO A 6 19.18 33.45 -13.26
C PRO A 6 19.56 31.98 -13.16
N LYS A 7 18.58 31.08 -13.13
CA LYS A 7 18.83 29.64 -13.01
C LYS A 7 18.32 28.94 -14.27
N ARG A 8 19.25 28.18 -14.85
CA ARG A 8 19.24 27.57 -16.18
C ARG A 8 18.15 26.51 -16.25
N VAL A 9 17.22 26.62 -17.19
CA VAL A 9 16.24 25.56 -17.44
C VAL A 9 16.20 25.29 -18.93
N MET A 10 16.53 24.05 -19.33
CA MET A 10 16.35 23.56 -20.71
C MET A 10 16.93 24.48 -21.81
N GLY A 11 18.13 25.05 -21.60
CA GLY A 11 18.82 25.89 -22.59
C GLY A 11 18.41 27.37 -22.61
N VAL A 12 17.40 27.76 -21.83
CA VAL A 12 16.87 29.13 -21.74
C VAL A 12 16.85 29.61 -20.28
N SER A 13 16.89 30.92 -20.09
CA SER A 13 16.80 31.58 -18.78
C SER A 13 15.78 32.71 -18.83
N PHE A 14 14.93 32.76 -17.80
CA PHE A 14 13.92 33.80 -17.61
C PHE A 14 14.27 34.64 -16.39
N CYS A 15 14.34 35.95 -16.53
CA CYS A 15 14.72 36.87 -15.46
C CYS A 15 13.83 38.12 -15.48
N LYS A 16 13.20 38.45 -14.35
CA LYS A 16 12.56 39.75 -14.15
C LYS A 16 13.62 40.78 -13.76
N LEU A 17 13.73 41.87 -14.53
CA LEU A 17 14.65 42.96 -14.20
C LEU A 17 14.01 43.89 -13.15
N PRO A 18 14.80 44.41 -12.18
CA PRO A 18 14.25 45.22 -11.10
C PRO A 18 13.83 46.63 -11.53
N ALA A 19 14.41 47.15 -12.62
CA ALA A 19 14.21 48.51 -13.10
C ALA A 19 12.81 48.76 -13.68
N LEU A 20 11.90 49.27 -12.84
CA LEU A 20 10.57 49.70 -13.25
C LEU A 20 10.22 51.07 -12.63
N PRO A 21 10.00 52.13 -13.44
CA PRO A 21 9.63 53.45 -12.95
C PRO A 21 8.38 53.43 -12.04
N ASP A 22 8.43 54.21 -10.96
CA ASP A 22 7.36 54.23 -9.93
C ASP A 22 5.99 54.64 -10.50
N ARG A 23 5.98 55.53 -11.51
CA ARG A 23 4.76 55.97 -12.19
C ARG A 23 4.07 54.84 -12.97
N ILE A 24 4.85 53.98 -13.62
CA ILE A 24 4.33 52.82 -14.34
C ILE A 24 3.87 51.76 -13.34
N ARG A 25 4.56 51.66 -12.19
CA ARG A 25 4.18 50.77 -11.09
C ARG A 25 2.85 51.15 -10.45
N SER A 26 2.55 52.44 -10.31
CA SER A 26 1.31 52.93 -9.70
C SER A 26 0.10 52.92 -10.65
N ASP A 27 0.31 53.17 -11.95
CA ASP A 27 -0.75 53.17 -12.96
C ASP A 27 -0.41 52.25 -14.15
N TRP A 28 -0.76 50.97 -14.00
CA TRP A 28 -0.62 49.94 -15.03
C TRP A 28 -1.89 49.77 -15.88
N SER A 29 -2.98 50.45 -15.53
CA SER A 29 -4.31 50.27 -16.15
C SER A 29 -4.52 51.05 -17.45
N GLY A 30 -3.74 52.11 -17.67
CA GLY A 30 -3.82 52.94 -18.86
C GLY A 30 -3.38 52.22 -20.14
N SER A 31 -3.82 52.73 -21.30
CA SER A 31 -3.29 52.32 -22.61
C SER A 31 -1.85 52.80 -22.75
N GLN A 32 -0.92 51.87 -22.97
CA GLN A 32 0.52 52.13 -23.05
C GLN A 32 1.14 51.23 -24.11
N HIS A 33 2.13 51.76 -24.83
CA HIS A 33 2.98 51.02 -25.75
C HIS A 33 4.43 51.23 -25.36
N ALA A 34 5.23 50.17 -25.34
CA ALA A 34 6.63 50.24 -24.99
C ALA A 34 7.51 49.70 -26.11
N ASP A 35 8.73 50.23 -26.19
CA ASP A 35 9.79 49.73 -27.06
C ASP A 35 11.10 49.67 -26.27
N ILE A 36 11.90 48.64 -26.56
CA ILE A 36 13.16 48.41 -25.86
C ILE A 36 14.33 48.58 -26.84
N PHE A 37 15.19 49.55 -26.54
CA PHE A 37 16.34 49.91 -27.36
C PHE A 37 17.62 49.38 -26.71
N SER A 38 17.97 48.14 -27.04
CA SER A 38 19.17 47.47 -26.52
C SER A 38 20.48 48.15 -26.94
N SER A 39 20.51 48.79 -28.11
CA SER A 39 21.69 49.52 -28.60
C SER A 39 22.07 50.73 -27.73
N SER A 40 21.09 51.39 -27.11
CA SER A 40 21.29 52.49 -26.17
C SER A 40 21.19 52.07 -24.70
N GLY A 41 20.61 50.90 -24.40
CA GLY A 41 20.39 50.41 -23.03
C GLY A 41 19.16 51.02 -22.34
N TYR A 42 18.26 51.67 -23.08
CA TYR A 42 17.08 52.36 -22.56
C TYR A 42 15.78 51.71 -23.04
N ALA A 43 14.75 51.74 -22.19
CA ALA A 43 13.37 51.45 -22.55
C ALA A 43 12.59 52.75 -22.69
N LEU A 44 11.63 52.76 -23.61
CA LEU A 44 10.70 53.86 -23.85
C LEU A 44 9.28 53.32 -23.63
N THR A 45 8.45 54.08 -22.92
CA THR A 45 7.00 53.84 -22.85
C THR A 45 6.25 55.10 -23.22
N LEU A 46 5.27 54.93 -24.09
CA LEU A 46 4.42 55.99 -24.63
C LEU A 46 3.00 55.77 -24.14
N THR A 47 2.47 56.82 -23.54
CA THR A 47 1.07 56.93 -23.12
C THR A 47 0.43 58.09 -23.91
N PRO A 48 -0.91 58.25 -23.89
CA PRO A 48 -1.56 59.37 -24.58
C PRO A 48 -1.07 60.75 -24.14
N THR A 49 -0.44 60.85 -22.96
CA THR A 49 -0.08 62.13 -22.33
C THR A 49 1.41 62.27 -22.00
N HIS A 50 2.18 61.18 -21.95
CA HIS A 50 3.57 61.18 -21.52
C HIS A 50 4.42 60.17 -22.29
N ALA A 51 5.68 60.54 -22.55
CA ALA A 51 6.75 59.63 -22.93
C ALA A 51 7.70 59.45 -21.74
N VAL A 52 8.02 58.19 -21.40
CA VAL A 52 8.84 57.83 -20.24
C VAL A 52 10.03 57.02 -20.72
N VAL A 53 11.25 57.47 -20.44
CA VAL A 53 12.51 56.81 -20.83
C VAL A 53 13.34 56.48 -19.60
N TRP A 54 13.85 55.27 -19.49
CA TRP A 54 14.69 54.84 -18.36
C TRP A 54 15.67 53.73 -18.76
N PRO A 55 16.80 53.57 -18.07
CA PRO A 55 17.73 52.47 -18.31
C PRO A 55 17.14 51.17 -17.78
N TYR A 56 16.76 50.25 -18.67
CA TYR A 56 16.05 49.03 -18.31
C TYR A 56 16.94 47.98 -17.61
N ASN A 57 18.25 48.10 -17.77
CA ASN A 57 19.26 47.20 -17.22
C ASN A 57 19.77 47.66 -15.84
N SER A 58 19.18 48.71 -15.25
CA SER A 58 19.55 49.19 -13.92
C SER A 58 19.25 48.14 -12.83
N THR A 59 20.11 48.06 -11.82
CA THR A 59 19.93 47.18 -10.67
C THR A 59 19.01 47.79 -9.60
N SER A 60 18.68 49.07 -9.70
CA SER A 60 17.76 49.76 -8.79
C SER A 60 16.31 49.36 -9.06
N GLN A 61 15.50 49.20 -8.00
CA GLN A 61 14.06 48.99 -8.14
C GLN A 61 13.35 50.23 -8.69
N SER A 62 13.84 51.43 -8.37
CA SER A 62 13.39 52.72 -8.90
C SER A 62 14.52 53.30 -9.76
N PRO A 63 14.54 53.04 -11.08
CA PRO A 63 15.59 53.54 -11.97
C PRO A 63 15.43 55.04 -12.21
N GLU A 64 16.52 55.70 -12.60
CA GLU A 64 16.47 57.08 -13.08
C GLU A 64 15.54 57.16 -14.30
N THR A 65 14.54 58.03 -14.24
CA THR A 65 13.44 58.06 -15.20
C THR A 65 13.25 59.47 -15.76
N PHE A 66 13.33 59.61 -17.08
CA PHE A 66 13.06 60.83 -17.80
C PHE A 66 11.62 60.84 -18.30
N THR A 67 10.83 61.86 -17.93
CA THR A 67 9.41 61.96 -18.29
C THR A 67 9.16 63.23 -19.10
N PHE A 68 8.57 63.07 -20.28
CA PHE A 68 8.22 64.15 -21.19
C PHE A 68 6.70 64.27 -21.31
N THR A 69 6.16 65.48 -21.20
CA THR A 69 4.73 65.74 -21.37
C THR A 69 4.40 65.90 -22.86
N LEU A 70 3.44 65.12 -23.34
CA LEU A 70 2.99 65.14 -24.72
C LEU A 70 1.73 66.01 -24.86
N PRO A 71 1.52 66.69 -25.99
CA PRO A 71 0.26 67.39 -26.27
C PRO A 71 -0.90 66.37 -26.26
N SER A 72 -1.89 66.55 -25.39
CA SER A 72 -3.00 65.60 -25.25
C SER A 72 -3.85 65.52 -26.52
N SER A 73 -4.19 64.30 -26.96
CA SER A 73 -5.28 64.08 -27.91
C SER A 73 -6.62 64.37 -27.22
N SER A 74 -7.56 64.99 -27.92
CA SER A 74 -8.87 65.40 -27.39
C SER A 74 -9.86 64.24 -27.22
N LYS A 75 -9.51 63.01 -27.64
CA LYS A 75 -10.40 61.84 -27.58
C LYS A 75 -9.75 60.66 -26.82
N PRO A 76 -10.47 60.00 -25.90
CA PRO A 76 -9.93 58.91 -25.07
C PRO A 76 -9.64 57.60 -25.84
N ASN A 77 -10.14 57.45 -27.08
CA ASN A 77 -9.93 56.26 -27.91
C ASN A 77 -9.02 56.54 -29.11
N ASP A 78 -8.12 57.51 -28.99
CA ASP A 78 -7.20 57.86 -30.06
C ASP A 78 -5.96 56.94 -30.08
N ALA A 79 -5.32 56.81 -31.23
CA ALA A 79 -4.15 55.95 -31.37
C ALA A 79 -2.98 56.49 -30.52
N LEU A 80 -2.24 55.59 -29.88
CA LEU A 80 -1.07 55.96 -29.10
C LEU A 80 0.00 56.63 -29.99
N PRO A 81 0.75 57.62 -29.47
CA PRO A 81 1.86 58.20 -30.20
C PRO A 81 2.94 57.15 -30.48
N VAL A 82 3.70 57.33 -31.55
CA VAL A 82 4.82 56.48 -31.91
C VAL A 82 6.13 57.24 -31.65
N GLY A 83 7.16 56.56 -31.18
CA GLY A 83 8.40 57.23 -30.80
C GLY A 83 9.60 56.33 -30.91
N CYS A 84 10.78 56.94 -31.01
CA CYS A 84 12.04 56.24 -31.18
C CYS A 84 13.18 56.99 -30.50
N LEU A 85 14.19 56.25 -30.03
CA LEU A 85 15.43 56.86 -29.57
C LEU A 85 16.34 57.18 -30.75
N VAL A 86 16.94 58.36 -30.70
CA VAL A 86 17.85 58.88 -31.72
C VAL A 86 19.28 58.66 -31.25
N SER A 87 20.17 58.24 -32.16
CA SER A 87 21.59 58.07 -31.85
C SER A 87 22.18 59.36 -31.25
N PRO A 88 23.06 59.22 -30.23
CA PRO A 88 23.65 60.36 -29.54
C PRO A 88 24.39 61.30 -30.50
N SER A 89 24.33 62.61 -30.22
CA SER A 89 25.19 63.60 -30.88
C SER A 89 26.65 63.42 -30.45
N ALA A 90 27.62 63.90 -31.22
CA ALA A 90 29.03 63.92 -30.82
C ALA A 90 29.28 64.70 -29.49
N SER A 91 28.32 65.53 -29.07
CA SER A 91 28.32 66.37 -27.87
C SER A 91 27.69 65.72 -26.62
N SER A 92 27.01 64.58 -26.73
CA SER A 92 26.34 63.92 -25.60
C SER A 92 26.46 62.40 -25.70
N THR A 93 26.63 61.72 -24.57
CA THR A 93 26.66 60.25 -24.51
C THR A 93 25.27 59.63 -24.43
N GLU A 94 24.24 60.45 -24.17
CA GLU A 94 22.85 60.00 -24.05
C GLU A 94 22.08 60.11 -25.37
N PRO A 95 21.15 59.18 -25.64
CA PRO A 95 20.34 59.23 -26.85
C PRO A 95 19.39 60.44 -26.84
N GLY A 96 19.00 60.87 -28.04
CA GLY A 96 17.86 61.77 -28.23
C GLY A 96 16.53 61.01 -28.25
N LEU A 97 15.42 61.74 -28.27
CA LEU A 97 14.06 61.18 -28.37
C LEU A 97 13.30 61.87 -29.48
N VAL A 98 12.62 61.11 -30.34
CA VAL A 98 11.64 61.64 -31.30
C VAL A 98 10.29 60.99 -31.04
N VAL A 99 9.23 61.80 -30.98
CA VAL A 99 7.85 61.33 -30.78
C VAL A 99 6.95 61.95 -31.85
N VAL A 100 6.13 61.12 -32.49
CA VAL A 100 5.13 61.51 -33.48
C VAL A 100 3.75 61.22 -32.92
N MET A 101 2.94 62.26 -32.80
CA MET A 101 1.54 62.14 -32.39
C MET A 101 0.73 61.49 -33.52
N ALA A 102 0.21 60.28 -33.29
CA ALA A 102 -0.32 59.42 -34.35
C ALA A 102 -1.41 60.08 -35.21
N SER A 103 -2.38 60.76 -34.60
CA SER A 103 -3.53 61.33 -35.31
C SER A 103 -3.33 62.77 -35.79
N THR A 104 -2.49 63.54 -35.12
CA THR A 104 -2.25 64.93 -35.53
C THR A 104 -1.07 65.06 -36.49
N GLY A 105 -0.14 64.10 -36.53
CA GLY A 105 1.08 64.21 -37.33
C GLY A 105 2.10 65.21 -36.78
N LYS A 106 1.95 65.63 -35.52
CA LYS A 106 2.92 66.51 -34.87
C LYS A 106 4.14 65.70 -34.42
N VAL A 107 5.32 66.08 -34.87
CA VAL A 107 6.63 65.50 -34.51
C VAL A 107 7.31 66.41 -33.50
N VAL A 108 7.85 65.83 -32.43
CA VAL A 108 8.67 66.53 -31.44
C VAL A 108 10.00 65.79 -31.30
N PHE A 109 11.10 66.51 -31.45
CA PHE A 109 12.47 65.98 -31.35
C PHE A 109 13.25 66.66 -30.23
N TRP A 110 13.88 65.84 -29.39
CA TRP A 110 14.81 66.25 -28.35
C TRP A 110 16.19 65.67 -28.64
N GLU A 111 17.22 66.52 -28.65
CA GLU A 111 18.59 66.12 -29.00
C GLU A 111 19.21 65.15 -27.97
N SER A 112 18.88 65.32 -26.69
CA SER A 112 19.33 64.46 -25.59
C SER A 112 18.27 64.39 -24.49
N ILE A 113 18.07 63.21 -23.91
CA ILE A 113 17.05 62.96 -22.87
C ILE A 113 17.29 63.73 -21.55
N SER A 114 18.53 63.86 -21.05
CA SER A 114 18.85 64.64 -19.83
C SER A 114 18.60 66.13 -19.97
N SER A 115 19.06 66.73 -21.07
CA SER A 115 18.87 68.16 -21.36
C SER A 115 17.37 68.49 -21.39
N ALA A 116 16.59 67.69 -22.11
CA ALA A 116 15.15 67.90 -22.25
C ALA A 116 14.37 67.75 -20.93
N ALA A 117 14.75 66.82 -20.04
CA ALA A 117 14.09 66.64 -18.75
C ALA A 117 14.39 67.78 -17.76
N THR A 118 15.61 68.34 -17.80
CA THR A 118 16.03 69.43 -16.89
C THR A 118 15.30 70.75 -17.18
N PHE A 119 15.06 71.06 -18.46
CA PHE A 119 14.33 72.28 -18.85
C PHE A 119 12.82 72.22 -18.58
N ALA A 120 12.22 71.03 -18.47
CA ALA A 120 10.81 70.87 -18.12
C ALA A 120 10.48 71.42 -16.72
N PHE A 121 11.44 71.44 -15.79
CA PHE A 121 11.29 72.02 -14.45
C PHE A 121 11.34 73.55 -14.42
N ILE A 122 11.94 74.20 -15.45
CA ILE A 122 12.26 75.64 -15.42
C ILE A 122 11.16 76.51 -16.08
N LYS A 123 10.07 75.93 -16.62
CA LYS A 123 8.91 76.64 -17.23
C LYS A 123 9.31 77.74 -18.25
N LYS A 124 10.48 77.64 -18.87
CA LYS A 124 10.92 78.47 -20.01
C LYS A 124 10.92 77.59 -21.25
N ASP A 125 10.41 78.14 -22.35
CA ASP A 125 10.10 77.55 -23.67
C ASP A 125 10.52 76.09 -23.95
N ARG A 126 9.55 75.32 -24.47
CA ARG A 126 9.65 73.93 -24.91
C ARG A 126 10.97 73.70 -25.69
N SER A 127 11.91 72.98 -25.09
CA SER A 127 13.28 72.77 -25.62
C SER A 127 13.38 71.81 -26.81
N GLY A 128 12.27 71.28 -27.31
CA GLY A 128 12.23 70.35 -28.44
C GLY A 128 11.95 71.06 -29.77
N VAL A 129 12.55 70.56 -30.85
CA VAL A 129 12.21 71.00 -32.22
C VAL A 129 10.86 70.37 -32.57
N GLU A 130 9.85 71.19 -32.83
CA GLU A 130 8.51 70.73 -33.24
C GLU A 130 8.34 70.89 -34.75
N TYR A 131 7.70 69.92 -35.40
CA TYR A 131 7.36 69.95 -36.82
C TYR A 131 6.00 69.32 -37.06
N GLN A 132 5.26 69.81 -38.06
CA GLN A 132 3.94 69.31 -38.42
C GLN A 132 4.04 68.64 -39.80
N ILE A 133 3.75 67.32 -39.87
CA ILE A 133 3.82 66.58 -41.14
C ILE A 133 2.80 67.16 -42.13
N SER A 134 3.30 67.70 -43.24
CA SER A 134 2.48 68.23 -44.33
C SER A 134 2.17 67.12 -45.33
N GLY A 135 0.90 66.93 -45.70
CA GLY A 135 0.48 65.92 -46.69
C GLY A 135 -0.18 64.64 -46.14
N MET A 136 -0.51 64.60 -44.84
CA MET A 136 -1.33 63.52 -44.26
C MET A 136 -2.78 63.58 -44.77
N SER A 137 -3.36 62.42 -45.07
CA SER A 137 -4.75 62.28 -45.52
C SER A 137 -5.72 62.32 -44.33
N SER A 138 -6.98 62.73 -44.56
CA SER A 138 -8.01 62.72 -43.51
C SER A 138 -8.23 61.30 -42.94
N GLY A 139 -8.09 61.13 -41.63
CA GLY A 139 -8.20 59.83 -40.95
C GLY A 139 -6.96 58.93 -41.06
N GLU A 140 -5.89 59.40 -41.70
CA GLU A 140 -4.60 58.72 -41.69
C GLU A 140 -3.90 58.92 -40.36
N LYS A 141 -3.30 57.85 -39.83
CA LYS A 141 -2.59 57.84 -38.55
C LYS A 141 -1.21 57.23 -38.73
N ALA A 142 -0.21 57.78 -38.06
CA ALA A 142 1.11 57.13 -37.96
C ALA A 142 1.00 55.91 -37.03
N VAL A 143 1.40 54.74 -37.53
CA VAL A 143 1.28 53.43 -36.85
C VAL A 143 2.63 52.93 -36.35
N ALA A 144 3.73 53.27 -37.04
CA ALA A 144 5.07 52.88 -36.62
C ALA A 144 6.13 53.88 -37.07
N ILE A 145 7.25 53.92 -36.33
CA ILE A 145 8.47 54.63 -36.68
C ILE A 145 9.63 53.62 -36.71
N THR A 146 10.35 53.56 -37.83
CA THR A 146 11.50 52.66 -38.02
C THR A 146 12.77 53.49 -38.05
N ASN A 147 13.74 53.16 -37.20
CA ASN A 147 15.05 53.79 -37.19
C ASN A 147 15.96 53.15 -38.25
N ALA A 148 16.47 53.94 -39.18
CA ALA A 148 17.47 53.55 -40.19
C ALA A 148 18.85 54.16 -39.88
N GLU A 149 19.15 54.40 -38.61
CA GLU A 149 20.41 54.93 -38.07
C GLU A 149 20.91 56.17 -38.83
N THR A 150 22.02 56.04 -39.57
CA THR A 150 22.68 57.13 -40.29
C THR A 150 21.90 57.61 -41.52
N ALA A 151 20.94 56.82 -42.01
CA ALA A 151 20.11 57.19 -43.15
C ALA A 151 18.91 58.05 -42.74
N GLY A 152 18.36 57.90 -41.53
CA GLY A 152 17.19 58.66 -41.04
C GLY A 152 16.13 57.76 -40.38
N PHE A 153 14.88 58.20 -40.39
CA PHE A 153 13.71 57.48 -39.86
C PHE A 153 12.68 57.24 -40.96
N LEU A 154 11.88 56.18 -40.85
CA LEU A 154 10.71 55.97 -41.68
C LEU A 154 9.45 55.97 -40.84
N LEU A 155 8.46 56.74 -41.26
CA LEU A 155 7.12 56.77 -40.70
C LEU A 155 6.21 55.89 -41.55
N THR A 156 5.49 54.99 -40.88
CA THR A 156 4.51 54.09 -41.49
C THR A 156 3.12 54.55 -41.10
N PHE A 157 2.20 54.65 -42.07
CA PHE A 157 0.83 55.09 -41.84
C PHE A 157 -0.18 53.94 -42.06
N ASN A 158 -1.33 53.99 -41.38
CA ASN A 158 -2.43 53.01 -41.53
C ASN A 158 -3.05 52.96 -42.94
N SER A 159 -2.71 53.91 -43.81
CA SER A 159 -3.10 53.97 -45.22
C SER A 159 -2.25 53.08 -46.12
N GLY A 160 -1.12 52.54 -45.60
CA GLY A 160 -0.11 51.85 -46.39
C GLY A 160 0.95 52.79 -47.01
N ARG A 161 0.92 54.09 -46.69
CA ARG A 161 1.96 55.04 -47.13
C ARG A 161 3.17 55.03 -46.21
N LEU A 162 4.33 55.35 -46.77
CA LEU A 162 5.60 55.51 -46.06
C LEU A 162 6.13 56.93 -46.24
N ALA A 163 6.71 57.51 -45.20
CA ALA A 163 7.44 58.77 -45.30
C ALA A 163 8.83 58.65 -44.68
N TYR A 164 9.82 59.17 -45.38
CA TYR A 164 11.15 59.39 -44.85
C TYR A 164 11.15 60.62 -43.95
N MET A 165 11.76 60.52 -42.77
CA MET A 165 11.92 61.61 -41.82
C MET A 165 13.39 61.71 -41.42
N ASN A 166 13.92 62.93 -41.43
CA ASN A 166 15.23 63.24 -40.88
C ASN A 166 15.07 64.23 -39.73
N VAL A 167 15.93 64.11 -38.70
CA VAL A 167 15.90 64.95 -37.49
C VAL A 167 17.15 65.83 -37.33
N ARG A 168 18.09 65.74 -38.29
CA ARG A 168 19.28 66.57 -38.34
C ARG A 168 19.48 67.15 -39.74
N ASP A 169 19.93 68.39 -39.84
CA ASP A 169 20.33 68.96 -41.13
C ASP A 169 21.64 68.32 -41.67
N SER A 170 22.08 68.73 -42.86
CA SER A 170 23.35 68.27 -43.46
C SER A 170 24.59 68.59 -42.62
N HIS A 171 24.50 69.57 -41.71
CA HIS A 171 25.56 69.99 -40.79
C HIS A 171 25.44 69.32 -39.40
N GLY A 172 24.45 68.43 -39.20
CA GLY A 172 24.22 67.70 -37.97
C GLY A 172 23.45 68.47 -36.88
N ARG A 173 22.91 69.66 -37.18
CA ARG A 173 22.12 70.46 -36.23
C ARG A 173 20.69 69.93 -36.12
N PRO A 174 20.01 70.06 -34.97
CA PRO A 174 18.61 69.63 -34.80
C PRO A 174 17.66 70.33 -35.78
N ALA A 175 17.09 69.58 -36.72
CA ALA A 175 16.11 70.08 -37.69
C ALA A 175 15.28 68.92 -38.25
N ILE A 176 13.95 69.04 -38.26
CA ILE A 176 13.06 67.97 -38.76
C ILE A 176 12.66 68.25 -40.21
N SER A 177 12.80 67.25 -41.08
CA SER A 177 12.23 67.24 -42.44
C SER A 177 11.52 65.91 -42.70
N VAL A 178 10.39 65.95 -43.42
CA VAL A 178 9.59 64.77 -43.74
C VAL A 178 9.22 64.78 -45.23
N GLN A 179 9.42 63.65 -45.90
CA GLN A 179 9.13 63.46 -47.32
C GLN A 179 8.43 62.11 -47.54
N PHE A 180 7.25 62.13 -48.16
CA PHE A 180 6.54 60.90 -48.51
C PHE A 180 7.28 60.15 -49.63
N LEU A 181 7.47 58.84 -49.42
CA LEU A 181 8.07 57.96 -50.42
C LEU A 181 7.06 57.68 -51.52
N ARG A 182 7.52 57.66 -52.78
CA ARG A 182 6.71 57.21 -53.92
C ARG A 182 6.62 55.68 -53.86
N SER A 183 5.61 55.17 -53.18
CA SER A 183 5.31 53.74 -53.12
C SER A 183 3.99 53.44 -53.82
N ASN A 184 3.97 52.38 -54.63
CA ASN A 184 2.77 51.80 -55.24
C ASN A 184 2.10 50.74 -54.32
N LEU A 185 2.26 50.84 -53.00
CA LEU A 185 1.63 49.96 -51.99
C LEU A 185 0.09 50.03 -52.01
N SER A 186 -0.49 51.13 -52.51
CA SER A 186 -1.92 51.21 -52.83
C SER A 186 -2.18 50.58 -54.21
N THR A 187 -3.18 49.70 -54.31
CA THR A 187 -3.66 49.06 -55.53
C THR A 187 -3.90 50.07 -56.67
N SER A 188 -2.89 50.27 -57.52
CA SER A 188 -3.01 51.05 -58.75
C SER A 188 -3.46 50.14 -59.88
N THR A 189 -4.78 50.01 -60.05
CA THR A 189 -5.34 49.52 -61.32
C THR A 189 -5.18 50.63 -62.36
N SER A 190 -4.11 50.55 -63.14
CA SER A 190 -3.85 51.43 -64.29
C SER A 190 -4.87 51.18 -65.40
N GLY A 191 -5.77 52.14 -65.63
CA GLY A 191 -6.74 52.11 -66.73
C GLY A 191 -7.36 53.49 -66.96
N ILE A 192 -7.22 54.01 -68.18
CA ILE A 192 -7.45 55.43 -68.56
C ILE A 192 -8.96 55.77 -68.74
N PHE A 193 -9.87 55.09 -68.04
CA PHE A 193 -11.32 55.34 -68.08
C PHE A 193 -11.98 55.23 -66.67
N GLY A 194 -11.47 55.96 -65.69
CA GLY A 194 -11.79 55.77 -64.26
C GLY A 194 -12.49 56.91 -63.51
N THR A 195 -13.10 57.90 -64.19
CA THR A 195 -13.54 59.16 -63.55
C THR A 195 -14.80 59.07 -62.68
N ILE A 196 -15.38 57.88 -62.42
CA ILE A 196 -16.58 57.71 -61.56
C ILE A 196 -16.39 56.62 -60.48
N ARG A 197 -15.19 56.03 -60.32
CA ARG A 197 -14.90 55.06 -59.24
C ARG A 197 -13.96 55.58 -58.15
N SER A 198 -13.52 56.84 -58.20
CA SER A 198 -12.73 57.46 -57.13
C SER A 198 -13.54 57.82 -55.88
N ALA A 199 -14.89 57.75 -55.92
CA ALA A 199 -15.76 57.95 -54.76
C ALA A 199 -16.05 56.67 -53.95
N PHE A 200 -15.73 55.49 -54.49
CA PHE A 200 -15.99 54.19 -53.86
C PHE A 200 -14.72 53.40 -53.47
N SER A 201 -13.54 54.02 -53.57
CA SER A 201 -12.28 53.47 -53.04
C SER A 201 -12.25 53.37 -51.50
N HIS A 202 -13.29 53.84 -50.81
CA HIS A 202 -13.49 53.64 -49.37
C HIS A 202 -13.84 52.19 -48.98
N LEU A 203 -14.11 51.30 -49.94
CA LEU A 203 -14.58 49.92 -49.67
C LEU A 203 -13.59 48.80 -50.04
N SER A 204 -12.40 49.09 -50.59
CA SER A 204 -11.35 48.09 -50.70
C SER A 204 -10.52 48.07 -49.41
N LEU A 205 -10.50 46.92 -48.72
CA LEU A 205 -9.60 46.66 -47.59
C LEU A 205 -8.20 47.19 -47.90
N LYS A 206 -7.84 48.22 -47.15
CA LYS A 206 -6.63 49.03 -47.27
C LYS A 206 -5.39 48.13 -47.23
N GLY A 207 -4.35 48.49 -48.00
CA GLY A 207 -3.04 47.84 -47.97
C GLY A 207 -2.37 48.02 -46.60
N ASP A 208 -2.80 47.24 -45.61
CA ASP A 208 -2.25 47.22 -44.26
C ASP A 208 -0.83 46.66 -44.30
N ILE A 209 0.12 47.51 -43.91
CA ILE A 209 1.53 47.15 -43.84
C ILE A 209 1.71 46.32 -42.58
N ALA A 210 2.20 45.09 -42.74
CA ALA A 210 2.52 44.19 -41.64
C ALA A 210 3.73 44.73 -40.86
N ALA A 211 4.80 45.04 -41.58
CA ALA A 211 6.06 45.47 -40.99
C ALA A 211 6.92 46.29 -41.96
N VAL A 212 7.74 47.19 -41.38
CA VAL A 212 8.82 47.91 -42.06
C VAL A 212 10.08 47.75 -41.24
N ARG A 213 11.19 47.35 -41.87
CA ARG A 213 12.49 47.17 -41.22
C ARG A 213 13.59 47.77 -42.08
N ALA A 214 14.61 48.30 -41.42
CA ALA A 214 15.84 48.74 -42.03
C ALA A 214 16.95 47.71 -41.76
N ASP A 215 17.88 47.57 -42.70
CA ASP A 215 19.03 46.69 -42.59
C ASP A 215 19.98 47.13 -41.45
N ARG A 216 20.49 46.13 -40.72
CA ARG A 216 21.36 46.25 -39.55
C ARG A 216 22.85 46.35 -39.90
N SER A 217 23.22 46.42 -41.18
CA SER A 217 24.62 46.48 -41.62
C SER A 217 25.34 47.74 -41.11
N THR A 218 26.62 47.62 -40.76
CA THR A 218 27.46 48.73 -40.23
C THR A 218 27.90 49.75 -41.29
N ARG A 219 27.38 49.64 -42.52
CA ARG A 219 27.73 50.56 -43.61
C ARG A 219 27.15 51.94 -43.34
N VAL A 220 28.01 52.95 -43.42
CA VAL A 220 27.65 54.34 -43.13
C VAL A 220 27.01 54.95 -44.38
N GLY A 221 25.79 55.50 -44.24
CA GLY A 221 25.18 56.42 -45.21
C GLY A 221 24.08 55.85 -46.11
N GLU A 222 24.14 54.57 -46.49
CA GLU A 222 23.16 53.91 -47.37
C GLU A 222 22.53 52.72 -46.62
N LYS A 223 21.20 52.65 -46.59
CA LYS A 223 20.47 51.60 -45.87
C LYS A 223 19.36 51.02 -46.73
N ASN A 224 19.34 49.69 -46.80
CA ASN A 224 18.25 48.94 -47.40
C ASN A 224 17.06 48.88 -46.44
N ILE A 225 15.87 49.17 -46.95
CA ILE A 225 14.61 49.12 -46.21
C ILE A 225 13.66 48.22 -46.95
N VAL A 226 12.98 47.36 -46.21
CA VAL A 226 11.95 46.48 -46.72
C VAL A 226 10.63 46.84 -46.04
N ALA A 227 9.54 46.89 -46.80
CA ALA A 227 8.18 46.90 -46.28
C ALA A 227 7.44 45.66 -46.75
N MET A 228 6.66 45.08 -45.85
CA MET A 228 5.84 43.89 -46.08
C MET A 228 4.38 44.22 -45.79
N THR A 229 3.47 43.78 -46.67
CA THR A 229 2.02 43.84 -46.43
C THR A 229 1.51 42.55 -45.79
N ASN A 230 0.35 42.60 -45.12
CA ASN A 230 -0.27 41.41 -44.53
C ASN A 230 -0.56 40.31 -45.57
N LYS A 231 -0.67 40.65 -46.86
CA LYS A 231 -0.92 39.68 -47.96
C LYS A 231 0.36 39.14 -48.60
N GLY A 232 1.55 39.42 -48.06
CA GLY A 232 2.81 38.84 -48.54
C GLY A 232 3.50 39.61 -49.66
N LYS A 233 3.06 40.83 -49.97
CA LYS A 233 3.77 41.72 -50.91
C LYS A 233 4.96 42.41 -50.22
N LEU A 234 6.16 42.30 -50.80
CA LEU A 234 7.42 42.87 -50.31
C LEU A 234 7.90 43.98 -51.25
N GLN A 235 8.25 45.14 -50.69
CA GLN A 235 8.86 46.26 -51.42
C GLN A 235 10.18 46.66 -50.78
N LEU A 236 11.17 46.93 -51.61
CA LEU A 236 12.54 47.22 -51.22
C LEU A 236 12.91 48.63 -51.67
N TRP A 237 13.50 49.41 -50.77
CA TRP A 237 14.09 50.71 -51.06
C TRP A 237 15.51 50.76 -50.56
N ASN A 238 16.30 51.53 -51.28
CA ASN A 238 17.60 51.95 -50.84
C ASN A 238 17.52 53.44 -50.47
N VAL A 239 17.79 53.78 -49.21
CA VAL A 239 17.66 55.15 -48.71
C VAL A 239 19.02 55.68 -48.30
N HIS A 240 19.34 56.85 -48.84
CA HIS A 240 20.58 57.57 -48.57
C HIS A 240 20.39 58.64 -47.50
N ARG A 241 21.48 58.94 -46.80
CA ARG A 241 21.60 60.10 -45.91
C ARG A 241 21.28 61.39 -46.68
N GLY A 242 20.11 61.99 -46.41
CA GLY A 242 19.62 63.18 -47.10
C GLY A 242 18.24 63.04 -47.75
N GLY A 243 17.64 61.84 -47.71
CA GLY A 243 16.26 61.62 -48.13
C GLY A 243 16.06 61.22 -49.59
N HIS A 244 17.15 61.01 -50.34
CA HIS A 244 17.07 60.34 -51.63
C HIS A 244 16.77 58.86 -51.42
N SER A 245 15.75 58.35 -52.11
CA SER A 245 15.29 56.96 -52.02
C SER A 245 15.15 56.36 -53.40
N GLU A 246 15.77 55.21 -53.63
CA GLU A 246 15.69 54.46 -54.88
C GLU A 246 14.93 53.15 -54.66
N PRO A 247 13.84 52.87 -55.39
CA PRO A 247 13.17 51.58 -55.29
C PRO A 247 14.09 50.49 -55.85
N PHE A 248 14.38 49.48 -55.02
CA PHE A 248 15.29 48.39 -55.33
C PHE A 248 14.56 47.16 -55.91
N GLY A 249 13.28 46.96 -55.58
CA GLY A 249 12.46 45.87 -56.13
C GLY A 249 11.09 45.72 -55.47
N GLU A 250 10.18 44.99 -56.13
CA GLU A 250 8.84 44.63 -55.64
C GLU A 250 8.55 43.17 -55.97
N PHE A 251 8.10 42.39 -54.97
CA PHE A 251 7.85 40.95 -55.09
C PHE A 251 6.51 40.57 -54.44
N ASP A 252 5.71 39.74 -55.11
CA ASP A 252 4.55 39.08 -54.51
C ASP A 252 4.95 37.68 -54.06
N ALA A 253 5.12 37.50 -52.75
CA ALA A 253 5.64 36.27 -52.17
C ALA A 253 4.54 35.25 -51.83
N ARG A 254 3.26 35.62 -51.94
CA ARG A 254 2.16 34.87 -51.33
C ARG A 254 2.05 33.44 -51.83
N GLU A 255 1.93 33.24 -53.13
CA GLU A 255 1.72 31.91 -53.72
C GLU A 255 2.93 31.00 -53.52
N SER A 256 4.15 31.54 -53.69
CA SER A 256 5.38 30.78 -53.48
C SER A 256 5.56 30.33 -52.03
N ILE A 257 5.22 31.16 -51.05
CA ILE A 257 5.29 30.79 -49.63
C ILE A 257 4.24 29.72 -49.30
N ILE A 258 3.00 29.87 -49.76
CA ILE A 258 1.92 28.92 -49.49
C ILE A 258 2.25 27.54 -50.09
N SER A 259 2.71 27.50 -51.34
CA SER A 259 3.10 26.25 -52.01
C SER A 259 4.19 25.52 -51.22
N ALA A 260 5.22 26.26 -50.79
CA ALA A 260 6.32 25.67 -50.05
C ALA A 260 5.93 25.24 -48.62
N LEU A 261 4.99 25.95 -47.97
CA LEU A 261 4.42 25.52 -46.68
C LEU A 261 3.63 24.21 -46.80
N TRP A 262 2.84 24.04 -47.86
CA TRP A 262 2.10 22.82 -48.12
C TRP A 262 2.99 21.62 -48.43
N GLU A 263 4.15 21.84 -49.06
CA GLU A 263 5.12 20.78 -49.29
C GLU A 263 5.74 20.28 -47.98
N VAL A 264 6.09 21.19 -47.07
CA VAL A 264 6.85 20.91 -45.84
C VAL A 264 5.97 20.48 -44.66
N ASP A 265 4.78 21.06 -44.47
CA ASP A 265 3.86 20.75 -43.36
C ASP A 265 2.53 20.13 -43.87
N PRO A 266 2.32 18.82 -43.67
CA PRO A 266 1.07 18.14 -44.03
C PRO A 266 -0.18 18.77 -43.39
N PHE A 267 -0.08 19.29 -42.15
CA PHE A 267 -1.22 19.88 -41.44
C PHE A 267 -1.66 21.22 -42.01
N CYS A 268 -0.76 21.91 -42.74
CA CYS A 268 -1.10 23.16 -43.41
C CYS A 268 -1.83 22.94 -44.74
N ARG A 269 -1.79 21.73 -45.33
CA ARG A 269 -2.46 21.41 -46.62
C ARG A 269 -3.97 21.55 -46.56
N ASP A 270 -4.57 21.24 -45.41
CA ASP A 270 -6.02 21.29 -45.21
C ASP A 270 -6.54 22.72 -44.92
N LEU A 271 -5.64 23.72 -44.84
CA LEU A 271 -5.99 25.11 -44.50
C LEU A 271 -6.26 25.94 -45.76
N PRO A 272 -7.26 26.86 -45.73
CA PRO A 272 -7.60 27.67 -46.89
C PRO A 272 -6.49 28.68 -47.21
N ALA A 273 -6.02 28.70 -48.46
CA ALA A 273 -5.00 29.64 -48.95
C ALA A 273 -5.38 31.13 -48.79
N ASP A 274 -6.68 31.42 -48.66
CA ASP A 274 -7.19 32.78 -48.42
C ASP A 274 -6.97 33.31 -47.00
N SER A 275 -6.70 32.41 -46.04
CA SER A 275 -6.39 32.75 -44.65
C SER A 275 -4.92 33.13 -44.42
N PHE A 276 -4.09 33.13 -45.46
CA PHE A 276 -2.68 33.50 -45.34
C PHE A 276 -2.53 34.94 -44.88
N GLU A 277 -1.74 35.13 -43.82
CA GLU A 277 -1.33 36.43 -43.32
C GLU A 277 0.17 36.44 -42.99
N ALA A 278 0.88 37.46 -43.47
CA ALA A 278 2.24 37.75 -43.08
C ALA A 278 2.24 38.74 -41.91
N LEU A 279 2.83 38.36 -40.77
CA LEU A 279 2.65 39.08 -39.50
C LEU A 279 3.82 40.02 -39.20
N ASP A 280 5.05 39.54 -39.31
CA ASP A 280 6.26 40.32 -39.11
C ASP A 280 7.45 39.71 -39.87
N PHE A 281 8.54 40.45 -40.01
CA PHE A 281 9.80 39.92 -40.53
C PHE A 281 11.01 40.61 -39.91
N THR A 282 12.17 39.98 -40.05
CA THR A 282 13.46 40.55 -39.67
C THR A 282 14.53 40.23 -40.70
N PHE A 283 15.55 41.07 -40.82
CA PHE A 283 16.72 40.78 -41.66
C PHE A 283 17.56 39.67 -41.04
N VAL A 284 18.06 38.74 -41.83
CA VAL A 284 19.10 37.82 -41.34
C VAL A 284 20.39 38.62 -41.13
N PRO A 285 21.03 38.55 -39.94
CA PRO A 285 22.22 39.34 -39.66
C PRO A 285 23.39 38.87 -40.53
N ARG A 286 24.05 39.83 -41.22
CA ARG A 286 25.23 39.57 -42.09
C ARG A 286 26.55 39.59 -41.32
N GLY A 287 27.60 38.99 -41.89
CA GLY A 287 28.93 38.94 -41.28
C GLY A 287 28.95 38.11 -40.00
N LEU A 288 28.31 36.93 -40.03
CA LEU A 288 28.40 35.95 -38.96
C LEU A 288 29.79 35.30 -38.95
N GLU A 289 30.27 34.85 -37.80
CA GLU A 289 31.51 34.07 -37.73
C GLU A 289 31.34 32.78 -38.54
N HIS A 290 32.39 32.37 -39.26
CA HIS A 290 32.33 31.20 -40.16
C HIS A 290 31.83 29.93 -39.47
N LYS A 291 32.17 29.75 -38.18
CA LYS A 291 31.71 28.60 -37.39
C LYS A 291 30.18 28.49 -37.27
N TYR A 292 29.44 29.60 -37.38
CA TYR A 292 27.97 29.60 -37.24
C TYR A 292 27.24 29.49 -38.57
N LEU A 293 27.94 29.72 -39.70
CA LEU A 293 27.33 29.61 -41.03
C LEU A 293 26.94 28.16 -41.34
N ASP A 294 27.82 27.20 -41.02
CA ASP A 294 27.59 25.78 -41.24
C ASP A 294 26.64 25.14 -40.21
N LEU A 295 26.38 25.84 -39.10
CA LEU A 295 25.55 25.38 -37.98
C LEU A 295 24.08 25.81 -38.10
N SER A 296 23.73 26.66 -39.06
CA SER A 296 22.36 27.17 -39.26
C SER A 296 21.67 26.48 -40.43
N LYS A 297 20.34 26.25 -40.33
CA LYS A 297 19.50 25.74 -41.43
C LYS A 297 19.22 26.79 -42.52
N LEU A 298 19.68 28.03 -42.32
CA LEU A 298 19.54 29.10 -43.30
C LEU A 298 20.34 28.80 -44.57
N SER A 299 19.90 29.35 -45.69
CA SER A 299 20.56 29.16 -46.98
C SER A 299 21.99 29.72 -47.03
N ALA A 300 22.75 29.29 -48.03
CA ALA A 300 24.08 29.81 -48.34
C ALA A 300 24.10 31.31 -48.68
N ALA A 301 22.95 31.97 -48.86
CA ALA A 301 22.89 33.43 -49.01
C ALA A 301 23.48 34.17 -47.80
N THR A 302 23.51 33.54 -46.63
CA THR A 302 24.08 34.08 -45.38
C THR A 302 25.58 34.35 -45.47
N SER A 303 26.31 33.63 -46.32
CA SER A 303 27.76 33.80 -46.52
C SER A 303 28.11 34.89 -47.55
N THR A 304 27.11 35.45 -48.24
CA THR A 304 27.31 36.41 -49.32
C THR A 304 27.26 37.85 -48.79
N ASP A 305 28.36 38.59 -48.92
CA ASP A 305 28.46 40.01 -48.52
C ASP A 305 27.94 41.01 -49.56
N ASP A 306 27.30 40.53 -50.63
CA ASP A 306 26.73 41.35 -51.69
C ASP A 306 25.52 42.16 -51.16
N PRO A 307 25.57 43.52 -51.15
CA PRO A 307 24.44 44.35 -50.74
C PRO A 307 23.21 44.18 -51.64
N SER A 308 23.34 43.59 -52.83
CA SER A 308 22.22 43.38 -53.75
C SER A 308 21.29 42.23 -53.34
N VAL A 309 21.78 41.31 -52.51
CA VAL A 309 21.03 40.15 -51.99
C VAL A 309 20.51 40.49 -50.60
N GLN A 310 19.19 40.49 -50.40
CA GLN A 310 18.56 40.69 -49.09
C GLN A 310 17.97 39.37 -48.60
N GLN A 311 18.40 38.94 -47.42
CA GLN A 311 17.92 37.72 -46.79
C GLN A 311 17.05 38.08 -45.58
N LEU A 312 15.82 37.59 -45.57
CA LEU A 312 14.79 37.90 -44.59
C LEU A 312 14.26 36.62 -43.94
N LEU A 313 13.86 36.71 -42.68
CA LEU A 313 13.08 35.69 -41.99
C LEU A 313 11.70 36.27 -41.70
N LEU A 314 10.64 35.64 -42.22
CA LEU A 314 9.24 36.05 -42.08
C LEU A 314 8.54 35.16 -41.05
N LEU A 315 7.64 35.76 -40.27
CA LEU A 315 6.64 35.07 -39.46
C LEU A 315 5.30 35.15 -40.21
N VAL A 316 4.77 33.99 -40.59
CA VAL A 316 3.51 33.87 -41.34
C VAL A 316 2.51 33.02 -40.58
N SER A 317 1.22 33.21 -40.85
CA SER A 317 0.14 32.40 -40.29
C SER A 317 -0.84 31.91 -41.34
N LEU A 318 -1.41 30.74 -41.06
CA LEU A 318 -2.55 30.15 -41.75
C LEU A 318 -3.63 29.84 -40.71
N THR A 319 -4.85 30.26 -40.97
CA THR A 319 -5.93 30.22 -39.97
C THR A 319 -7.04 29.27 -40.42
N SER A 320 -7.31 28.27 -39.56
CA SER A 320 -8.50 27.42 -39.65
C SER A 320 -9.70 28.10 -39.00
N ARG A 321 -10.90 27.53 -39.13
CA ARG A 321 -12.14 28.07 -38.49
C ARG A 321 -12.03 28.25 -36.97
N ALA A 322 -11.10 27.56 -36.30
CA ALA A 322 -10.93 27.60 -34.85
C ALA A 322 -9.54 28.04 -34.36
N VAL A 323 -8.48 27.85 -35.14
CA VAL A 323 -7.08 27.99 -34.68
C VAL A 323 -6.18 28.57 -35.77
N SER A 324 -5.26 29.46 -35.40
CA SER A 324 -4.19 29.98 -36.25
C SER A 324 -2.87 29.23 -35.98
N ARG A 325 -2.25 28.73 -37.05
CA ARG A 325 -0.91 28.10 -37.03
C ARG A 325 0.13 29.08 -37.57
N TYR A 326 1.35 28.97 -37.06
CA TYR A 326 2.45 29.88 -37.40
C TYR A 326 3.64 29.14 -37.99
N ALA A 327 4.38 29.79 -38.88
CA ALA A 327 5.62 29.27 -39.44
C ALA A 327 6.65 30.38 -39.65
N LEU A 328 7.93 30.01 -39.57
CA LEU A 328 9.06 30.84 -39.94
C LEU A 328 9.51 30.49 -41.36
N VAL A 329 9.63 31.49 -42.23
CA VAL A 329 9.98 31.30 -43.65
C VAL A 329 11.14 32.21 -44.02
N GLU A 330 12.24 31.60 -44.46
CA GLU A 330 13.36 32.32 -45.04
C GLU A 330 13.04 32.75 -46.47
N VAL A 331 13.32 34.01 -46.79
CA VAL A 331 13.13 34.58 -48.12
C VAL A 331 14.41 35.29 -48.55
N ILE A 332 14.85 34.99 -49.76
CA ILE A 332 16.04 35.58 -50.39
C ILE A 332 15.58 36.42 -51.58
N LEU A 333 15.91 37.71 -51.53
CA LEU A 333 15.52 38.71 -52.52
C LEU A 333 16.77 39.23 -53.24
N THR A 334 16.74 39.24 -54.56
CA THR A 334 17.73 39.92 -55.42
C THR A 334 16.97 40.81 -56.40
N GLN A 335 17.61 41.79 -57.05
CA GLN A 335 16.95 42.77 -57.94
C GLN A 335 15.85 42.25 -58.88
N ARG A 336 15.91 40.98 -59.32
CA ARG A 336 14.86 40.34 -60.15
C ARG A 336 14.45 38.93 -59.71
N ARG A 337 14.94 38.43 -58.58
CA ARG A 337 14.70 37.04 -58.15
C ARG A 337 14.16 37.00 -56.73
N PHE A 338 13.14 36.17 -56.55
CA PHE A 338 12.55 35.81 -55.27
C PHE A 338 12.75 34.31 -55.08
N GLN A 339 13.32 33.89 -53.95
CA GLN A 339 13.50 32.50 -53.60
C GLN A 339 13.07 32.26 -52.15
N VAL A 340 12.30 31.19 -51.94
CA VAL A 340 11.99 30.68 -50.60
C VAL A 340 13.12 29.74 -50.18
N GLY A 341 13.67 29.97 -48.99
CA GLY A 341 14.71 29.14 -48.38
C GLY A 341 14.11 28.16 -47.37
N MET A 342 14.67 28.14 -46.16
CA MET A 342 14.19 27.33 -45.04
C MET A 342 12.74 27.65 -44.65
N ILE A 343 11.96 26.60 -44.37
CA ILE A 343 10.63 26.68 -43.76
C ILE A 343 10.63 25.88 -42.47
N ARG A 344 10.23 26.53 -41.38
CA ARG A 344 10.09 25.92 -40.05
C ARG A 344 8.70 26.19 -39.49
N PRO A 345 7.80 25.19 -39.50
CA PRO A 345 6.52 25.27 -38.78
C PRO A 345 6.75 25.43 -37.26
N ILE A 346 5.90 26.22 -36.59
CA ILE A 346 5.85 26.30 -35.13
C ILE A 346 4.77 25.33 -34.65
N THR A 347 5.19 24.25 -33.98
CA THR A 347 4.28 23.15 -33.59
C THR A 347 3.76 23.25 -32.18
N SER A 348 4.49 23.91 -31.29
CA SER A 348 4.20 24.04 -29.85
C SER A 348 3.25 25.18 -29.49
N TYR A 349 2.89 26.04 -30.44
CA TYR A 349 2.09 27.24 -30.19
C TYR A 349 1.02 27.45 -31.26
N THR A 350 -0.22 27.58 -30.82
CA THR A 350 -1.34 28.04 -31.64
C THR A 350 -2.20 29.04 -30.88
N THR A 351 -3.02 29.81 -31.61
CA THR A 351 -3.95 30.79 -31.03
C THR A 351 -5.37 30.60 -31.56
N PRO A 352 -6.41 30.90 -30.76
CA PRO A 352 -7.78 30.95 -31.27
C PRO A 352 -7.95 32.08 -32.29
N VAL A 353 -8.92 31.96 -33.20
CA VAL A 353 -9.20 32.99 -34.20
C VAL A 353 -9.61 34.29 -33.51
N SER A 354 -8.80 35.33 -33.64
CA SER A 354 -9.11 36.66 -33.11
C SER A 354 -10.13 37.37 -34.02
N PRO A 355 -11.20 37.99 -33.49
CA PRO A 355 -12.08 38.82 -34.30
C PRO A 355 -11.31 40.07 -34.78
N ALA A 356 -11.30 40.28 -36.09
CA ALA A 356 -10.45 41.21 -36.85
C ALA A 356 -10.61 42.73 -36.56
N ASP A 357 -11.18 43.13 -35.42
CA ASP A 357 -11.59 44.52 -35.13
C ASP A 357 -11.05 45.12 -33.82
N SER A 358 -10.13 44.47 -33.11
CA SER A 358 -9.45 45.13 -31.99
C SER A 358 -8.34 46.04 -32.52
N ILE A 359 -8.66 47.32 -32.69
CA ILE A 359 -7.75 48.44 -33.00
C ILE A 359 -6.56 48.54 -32.00
N GLN A 360 -6.57 47.73 -30.93
CA GLN A 360 -5.60 47.70 -29.84
C GLN A 360 -4.84 46.37 -29.69
N ALA A 361 -5.05 45.35 -30.53
CA ALA A 361 -4.28 44.10 -30.42
C ALA A 361 -2.80 44.32 -30.77
N VAL A 362 -1.90 43.95 -29.85
CA VAL A 362 -0.45 44.02 -30.07
C VAL A 362 -0.07 43.01 -31.15
N ARG A 363 0.46 43.50 -32.27
CA ARG A 363 0.92 42.65 -33.38
C ARG A 363 2.15 41.83 -32.96
N PRO A 364 2.26 40.55 -33.39
CA PRO A 364 3.42 39.74 -33.10
C PRO A 364 4.73 40.35 -33.61
N ARG A 365 5.84 40.12 -32.91
CA ARG A 365 7.18 40.60 -33.28
C ARG A 365 8.15 39.44 -33.46
N LEU A 366 8.95 39.49 -34.52
CA LEU A 366 9.99 38.49 -34.81
C LEU A 366 11.39 39.08 -34.60
N TYR A 367 12.20 38.39 -33.80
CA TYR A 367 13.59 38.75 -33.55
C TYR A 367 14.54 37.59 -33.87
N LEU A 368 15.61 37.91 -34.59
CA LEU A 368 16.73 37.01 -34.90
C LEU A 368 18.05 37.69 -34.49
N PRO A 369 18.46 37.56 -33.22
CA PRO A 369 19.73 38.10 -32.73
C PRO A 369 20.94 37.30 -33.26
N ARG A 370 22.11 37.93 -33.34
CA ARG A 370 23.39 37.24 -33.62
C ARG A 370 23.66 36.17 -32.54
N PRO A 371 24.04 34.93 -32.91
CA PRO A 371 24.55 34.46 -34.21
C PRO A 371 23.51 33.83 -35.17
N ALA A 372 22.23 34.17 -35.07
CA ALA A 372 21.15 33.66 -35.94
C ALA A 372 20.83 32.14 -35.82
N LEU A 373 21.12 31.55 -34.66
CA LEU A 373 20.76 30.15 -34.36
C LEU A 373 19.42 29.98 -33.65
N VAL A 374 18.87 31.04 -33.02
CA VAL A 374 17.60 30.99 -32.29
C VAL A 374 16.77 32.23 -32.63
N ALA A 375 15.52 32.01 -33.06
CA ALA A 375 14.53 33.05 -33.28
C ALA A 375 13.56 33.15 -32.11
N PHE A 376 13.11 34.38 -31.84
CA PHE A 376 12.09 34.69 -30.85
C PHE A 376 10.86 35.27 -31.56
N ALA A 377 9.72 34.60 -31.47
CA ALA A 377 8.43 35.15 -31.90
C ALA A 377 7.63 35.56 -30.66
N VAL A 378 7.38 36.86 -30.53
CA VAL A 378 6.71 37.46 -29.36
C VAL A 378 5.28 37.79 -29.74
N PHE A 379 4.33 37.23 -28.99
CA PHE A 379 2.90 37.50 -29.08
C PHE A 379 2.46 38.35 -27.89
N ASP A 380 1.20 38.77 -27.87
CA ASP A 380 0.58 39.55 -26.79
C ASP A 380 0.62 38.82 -25.43
N ARG A 381 0.52 37.49 -25.43
CA ARG A 381 0.47 36.65 -24.21
C ARG A 381 1.44 35.48 -24.19
N ALA A 382 2.35 35.38 -25.16
CA ALA A 382 3.36 34.32 -25.18
C ALA A 382 4.64 34.75 -25.89
N ALA A 383 5.75 34.09 -25.57
CA ALA A 383 6.98 34.18 -26.34
C ALA A 383 7.43 32.78 -26.76
N VAL A 384 7.54 32.56 -28.07
CA VAL A 384 8.00 31.30 -28.67
C VAL A 384 9.49 31.41 -29.00
N ILE A 385 10.24 30.39 -28.62
CA ILE A 385 11.68 30.29 -28.83
C ILE A 385 11.90 29.13 -29.80
N ALA A 386 12.37 29.43 -30.99
CA ALA A 386 12.51 28.46 -32.08
C ALA A 386 13.98 28.35 -32.51
N SER A 387 14.54 27.14 -32.45
CA SER A 387 15.90 26.88 -32.95
C SER A 387 15.93 26.84 -34.48
N ILE A 388 16.89 27.54 -35.08
CA ILE A 388 17.18 27.51 -36.52
C ILE A 388 18.50 26.74 -36.78
N ALA A 389 19.13 26.19 -35.74
CA ALA A 389 20.32 25.36 -35.89
C ALA A 389 20.05 24.06 -36.67
N VAL A 390 21.07 23.56 -37.35
CA VAL A 390 21.06 22.25 -38.03
C VAL A 390 20.86 21.15 -36.99
N SER A 391 19.95 20.21 -37.29
CA SER A 391 19.72 19.05 -36.42
C SER A 391 20.86 18.05 -36.58
N PRO A 392 21.36 17.40 -35.51
CA PRO A 392 22.42 16.40 -35.65
C PRO A 392 21.94 15.18 -36.47
N GLU A 393 22.82 14.59 -37.26
CA GLU A 393 22.53 13.38 -38.04
C GLU A 393 22.35 12.17 -37.09
N SER A 394 21.11 11.69 -36.96
CA SER A 394 20.79 10.46 -36.23
C SER A 394 20.07 9.45 -37.14
N PRO A 395 20.10 8.14 -36.81
CA PRO A 395 19.35 7.12 -37.56
C PRO A 395 17.85 7.46 -37.63
N ASP A 396 17.30 8.04 -36.56
CA ASP A 396 15.91 8.48 -36.50
C ASP A 396 15.65 9.70 -37.41
N ALA A 397 16.61 10.62 -37.52
CA ALA A 397 16.50 11.77 -38.41
C ALA A 397 16.49 11.32 -39.88
N GLN A 398 17.26 10.29 -40.25
CA GLN A 398 17.25 9.69 -41.60
C GLN A 398 15.92 9.01 -41.92
N LEU A 399 15.36 8.24 -40.98
CA LEU A 399 14.03 7.61 -41.14
C LEU A 399 12.91 8.65 -41.25
N GLN A 400 13.00 9.76 -40.54
CA GLN A 400 12.03 10.86 -40.59
C GLN A 400 12.08 11.63 -41.90
N THR A 401 13.27 11.87 -42.46
CA THR A 401 13.40 12.46 -43.80
C THR A 401 12.80 11.56 -44.88
N ASP A 402 12.94 10.24 -44.76
CA ASP A 402 12.35 9.27 -45.70
C ASP A 402 10.82 9.16 -45.58
N THR A 403 10.24 9.50 -44.42
CA THR A 403 8.79 9.48 -44.15
C THR A 403 8.10 10.85 -44.31
N HIS A 404 8.80 11.88 -44.77
CA HIS A 404 8.32 13.28 -44.81
C HIS A 404 7.82 13.79 -43.44
N THR A 405 8.42 13.32 -42.35
CA THR A 405 8.11 13.77 -40.99
C THR A 405 9.08 14.88 -40.58
N LEU A 406 8.58 15.95 -39.95
CA LEU A 406 9.39 17.11 -39.57
C LEU A 406 10.50 16.73 -38.57
N SER A 407 11.75 17.11 -38.84
CA SER A 407 12.88 16.81 -37.95
C SER A 407 12.78 17.56 -36.62
N PRO A 408 12.97 16.88 -35.47
CA PRO A 408 12.88 17.49 -34.15
C PRO A 408 13.97 18.55 -33.99
N SER A 409 13.55 19.72 -33.54
CA SER A 409 14.44 20.85 -33.32
C SER A 409 13.85 21.69 -32.21
N PHE A 410 14.71 22.18 -31.31
CA PHE A 410 14.27 22.79 -30.06
C PHE A 410 13.24 23.89 -30.28
N GLU A 411 12.14 23.81 -29.54
CA GLU A 411 11.05 24.77 -29.56
C GLU A 411 10.37 24.85 -28.20
N ASP A 412 10.43 26.00 -27.53
CA ASP A 412 9.79 26.22 -26.22
C ASP A 412 8.86 27.43 -26.25
N VAL A 413 7.82 27.39 -25.41
CA VAL A 413 6.81 28.46 -25.26
C VAL A 413 6.79 28.92 -23.82
N ILE A 414 6.88 30.24 -23.66
CA ILE A 414 6.71 30.90 -22.37
C ILE A 414 5.36 31.62 -22.38
N ASP A 415 4.42 31.10 -21.59
CA ASP A 415 3.06 31.63 -21.47
C ASP A 415 2.92 32.62 -20.32
N PHE A 416 2.26 33.73 -20.60
CA PHE A 416 1.79 34.67 -19.60
C PHE A 416 0.35 34.34 -19.20
N ARG A 417 -0.04 34.73 -17.98
CA ARG A 417 -1.41 34.51 -17.46
C ARG A 417 -2.45 35.17 -18.36
N GLU A 418 -3.54 34.44 -18.63
CA GLU A 418 -4.66 34.95 -19.42
C GLU A 418 -5.59 35.91 -18.65
N ASP A 419 -5.04 36.71 -17.74
CA ASP A 419 -5.78 37.79 -17.10
C ASP A 419 -5.63 39.11 -17.88
N ASN A 420 -6.45 40.11 -17.59
CA ASN A 420 -6.34 41.44 -18.23
C ASN A 420 -5.14 42.26 -17.71
N VAL A 421 -4.30 41.66 -16.87
CA VAL A 421 -3.19 42.33 -16.18
C VAL A 421 -1.87 42.05 -16.88
N HIS A 422 -1.62 40.81 -17.31
CA HIS A 422 -0.34 40.36 -17.85
C HIS A 422 -0.36 40.26 -19.39
N GLU A 423 -0.12 41.39 -20.05
CA GLU A 423 -0.01 41.50 -21.51
C GLU A 423 1.36 42.08 -21.89
N VAL A 424 1.97 41.58 -22.97
CA VAL A 424 3.20 42.13 -23.54
C VAL A 424 2.88 43.42 -24.30
N ILE A 425 3.27 44.57 -23.74
CA ILE A 425 3.01 45.89 -24.32
C ILE A 425 4.18 46.44 -25.14
N GLY A 426 5.33 45.76 -25.08
CA GLY A 426 6.55 46.14 -25.78
C GLY A 426 7.63 45.07 -25.76
N SER A 427 8.50 45.08 -26.76
CA SER A 427 9.58 44.10 -26.90
C SER A 427 10.81 44.68 -27.59
N GLY A 428 11.96 44.07 -27.33
CA GLY A 428 13.24 44.33 -28.00
C GLY A 428 14.18 43.15 -27.79
N PHE A 429 15.38 43.19 -28.35
CA PHE A 429 16.31 42.06 -28.30
C PHE A 429 17.75 42.49 -28.04
N GLU A 430 18.54 41.65 -27.41
CA GLU A 430 19.97 41.85 -27.14
C GLU A 430 20.80 40.88 -27.99
N GLU A 431 21.89 41.38 -28.56
CA GLU A 431 22.82 40.59 -29.37
C GLU A 431 24.12 40.27 -28.61
N MET A 432 24.75 39.16 -29.00
CA MET A 432 26.09 38.79 -28.53
C MET A 432 27.14 39.75 -29.12
N SER A 433 27.98 40.34 -28.27
CA SER A 433 29.02 41.29 -28.71
C SER A 433 30.20 40.56 -29.38
N HIS A 434 30.63 41.02 -30.56
CA HIS A 434 31.85 40.54 -31.24
C HIS A 434 33.10 40.81 -30.39
N VAL A 435 33.93 39.79 -30.21
CA VAL A 435 35.30 39.92 -29.68
C VAL A 435 36.24 40.07 -30.88
N SER A 436 36.38 41.27 -31.42
CA SER A 436 37.47 41.56 -32.36
C SER A 436 38.03 42.97 -32.14
N SER A 437 39.31 42.99 -31.76
CA SER A 437 40.33 44.05 -31.84
C SER A 437 40.01 45.43 -31.24
N SER A 438 40.64 45.68 -30.08
CA SER A 438 41.37 46.93 -29.75
C SER A 438 41.01 48.19 -30.56
N SER A 439 39.91 48.83 -30.20
CA SER A 439 39.80 50.28 -30.26
C SER A 439 39.32 50.72 -28.88
N GLU A 440 40.21 51.36 -28.14
CA GLU A 440 39.83 52.12 -26.96
C GLU A 440 38.86 53.25 -27.34
N GLU A 441 38.14 53.76 -26.33
CA GLU A 441 37.26 54.94 -26.37
C GLU A 441 35.82 54.76 -26.87
N SER A 442 35.01 54.03 -26.08
CA SER A 442 33.63 54.47 -25.75
C SER A 442 33.11 53.73 -24.52
N ARG A 443 33.50 54.20 -23.34
CA ARG A 443 33.00 53.76 -22.02
C ARG A 443 31.63 54.37 -21.69
N ALA A 444 30.63 54.19 -22.54
CA ALA A 444 29.25 54.51 -22.21
C ALA A 444 28.32 53.32 -22.51
N ALA A 445 27.76 52.75 -21.45
CA ALA A 445 26.54 51.92 -21.39
C ALA A 445 26.33 50.73 -22.36
N ARG A 446 27.34 50.22 -23.09
CA ARG A 446 27.22 48.91 -23.75
C ARG A 446 27.23 47.80 -22.70
N ALA A 447 26.07 47.40 -22.21
CA ALA A 447 25.92 46.16 -21.44
C ALA A 447 26.36 45.00 -22.35
N LYS A 448 27.54 44.41 -22.08
CA LYS A 448 28.05 43.25 -22.82
C LYS A 448 27.14 42.05 -22.55
N SER A 449 26.15 41.85 -23.41
CA SER A 449 25.29 40.66 -23.35
C SER A 449 26.11 39.47 -23.86
N LYS A 450 26.25 38.43 -23.03
CA LYS A 450 26.99 37.21 -23.36
C LYS A 450 26.18 36.27 -24.26
N ASN A 451 24.86 36.31 -24.12
CA ASN A 451 23.92 35.42 -24.80
C ASN A 451 22.79 36.25 -25.44
N PRO A 452 22.31 35.87 -26.63
CA PRO A 452 21.17 36.49 -27.27
C PRO A 452 19.92 36.35 -26.39
N ALA A 453 19.15 37.43 -26.34
CA ALA A 453 17.97 37.52 -25.50
C ALA A 453 16.88 38.35 -26.14
N VAL A 454 15.63 38.09 -25.77
CA VAL A 454 14.52 39.02 -25.95
C VAL A 454 14.19 39.67 -24.61
N VAL A 455 13.92 40.97 -24.63
CA VAL A 455 13.49 41.74 -23.47
C VAL A 455 12.07 42.21 -23.75
N LEU A 456 11.17 41.99 -22.79
CA LEU A 456 9.74 42.23 -22.89
C LEU A 456 9.32 43.18 -21.78
N MET A 457 8.46 44.14 -22.11
CA MET A 457 7.74 44.94 -21.13
C MET A 457 6.34 44.34 -20.97
N VAL A 458 6.09 43.72 -19.81
CA VAL A 458 4.83 43.03 -19.51
C VAL A 458 4.04 43.85 -18.51
N ARG A 459 2.79 44.19 -18.85
CA ARG A 459 1.88 44.92 -17.96
C ARG A 459 1.70 44.12 -16.65
N GLY A 460 1.63 44.83 -15.52
CA GLY A 460 1.55 44.22 -14.17
C GLY A 460 2.81 43.50 -13.66
N ALA A 461 3.72 43.05 -14.55
CA ALA A 461 4.94 42.34 -14.18
C ALA A 461 6.22 43.19 -14.30
N GLY A 462 6.26 44.19 -15.18
CA GLY A 462 7.45 45.00 -15.47
C GLY A 462 8.33 44.39 -16.57
N ILE A 463 9.64 44.61 -16.49
CA ILE A 463 10.58 44.17 -17.54
C ILE A 463 11.01 42.73 -17.31
N VAL A 464 10.89 41.93 -18.35
CA VAL A 464 11.19 40.50 -18.39
C VAL A 464 12.24 40.24 -19.47
N ARG A 465 13.33 39.57 -19.11
CA ARG A 465 14.41 39.18 -20.01
C ARG A 465 14.43 37.66 -20.19
N ILE A 466 14.33 37.20 -21.43
CA ILE A 466 14.39 35.80 -21.82
C ILE A 466 15.67 35.62 -22.64
N ALA A 467 16.66 34.93 -22.10
CA ALA A 467 17.96 34.74 -22.74
C ALA A 467 18.29 33.27 -22.92
N THR A 468 18.93 32.91 -24.03
CA THR A 468 19.53 31.57 -24.15
C THR A 468 20.68 31.44 -23.15
N THR A 469 20.93 30.23 -22.65
CA THR A 469 22.03 30.02 -21.68
C THR A 469 23.37 29.76 -22.35
N ASP A 470 23.33 29.03 -23.47
CA ASP A 470 24.49 28.59 -24.24
C ASP A 470 24.02 28.35 -25.68
N VAL A 471 24.35 29.27 -26.58
CA VAL A 471 23.83 29.25 -27.96
C VAL A 471 24.46 28.14 -28.78
N ASP A 472 25.74 27.86 -28.53
CA ASP A 472 26.54 26.89 -29.29
C ASP A 472 25.98 25.47 -29.08
N LYS A 473 25.41 25.20 -27.91
CA LYS A 473 24.70 23.93 -27.62
C LYS A 473 23.50 23.67 -28.53
N PHE A 474 22.83 24.69 -29.05
CA PHE A 474 21.67 24.46 -29.93
C PHE A 474 22.08 23.80 -31.26
N ALA A 475 23.36 23.88 -31.63
CA ALA A 475 23.92 23.30 -32.84
C ALA A 475 24.98 22.21 -32.56
N SER A 476 25.02 21.66 -31.35
CA SER A 476 25.92 20.55 -31.00
C SER A 476 25.29 19.18 -31.28
N ASP A 477 26.07 18.11 -31.10
CA ASP A 477 25.58 16.72 -31.21
C ASP A 477 24.43 16.39 -30.23
N GLN A 478 24.32 17.15 -29.13
CA GLN A 478 23.28 17.02 -28.12
C GLN A 478 22.58 18.37 -27.88
N PRO A 479 21.65 18.77 -28.76
CA PRO A 479 20.90 19.99 -28.59
C PRO A 479 20.01 19.93 -27.34
N PRO A 480 19.69 21.07 -26.71
CA PRO A 480 18.72 21.10 -25.62
C PRO A 480 17.40 20.46 -26.06
N GLN A 481 16.80 19.64 -25.21
CA GLN A 481 15.49 19.05 -25.42
C GLN A 481 14.56 19.41 -24.26
N ILE A 482 13.28 19.56 -24.57
CA ILE A 482 12.25 19.77 -23.56
C ILE A 482 11.87 18.42 -23.00
N SER A 483 12.10 18.23 -21.71
CA SER A 483 11.71 17.01 -21.01
C SER A 483 10.48 17.23 -20.14
N ALA A 484 9.67 16.18 -19.96
CA ALA A 484 8.54 16.18 -19.03
C ALA A 484 9.00 16.58 -17.62
N LYS A 485 10.18 16.12 -17.20
CA LYS A 485 10.84 16.49 -15.94
C LYS A 485 11.06 17.99 -15.82
N GLY A 486 11.68 18.62 -16.81
CA GLY A 486 11.96 20.06 -16.77
C GLY A 486 10.68 20.90 -16.67
N LYS A 487 9.61 20.51 -17.36
CA LYS A 487 8.29 21.16 -17.25
C LYS A 487 7.65 20.95 -15.87
N LEU A 488 7.73 19.74 -15.29
CA LEU A 488 7.24 19.48 -13.93
C LEU A 488 8.01 20.28 -12.87
N GLU A 489 9.33 20.36 -12.96
CA GLU A 489 10.16 21.18 -12.06
C GLU A 489 9.75 22.67 -12.12
N GLN A 490 9.55 23.20 -13.33
CA GLN A 490 9.08 24.58 -13.52
C GLN A 490 7.74 24.81 -12.80
N ALA A 491 6.77 23.92 -13.01
CA ALA A 491 5.46 24.01 -12.39
C ALA A 491 5.52 23.94 -10.85
N VAL A 492 6.27 22.97 -10.31
CA VAL A 492 6.36 22.71 -8.86
C VAL A 492 7.06 23.84 -8.11
N PHE A 493 8.23 24.27 -8.59
CA PHE A 493 9.07 25.22 -7.86
C PHE A 493 8.74 26.69 -8.17
N PHE A 494 8.15 26.98 -9.33
CA PHE A 494 7.92 28.36 -9.78
C PHE A 494 6.44 28.71 -9.97
N GLY A 495 5.54 27.76 -10.21
CA GLY A 495 4.13 28.04 -10.51
C GLY A 495 3.35 28.73 -9.39
N THR A 496 3.72 28.51 -8.13
CA THR A 496 2.98 28.99 -6.95
C THR A 496 3.60 30.21 -6.26
N LYS A 497 4.65 30.81 -6.84
CA LYS A 497 5.22 32.05 -6.27
C LYS A 497 4.19 33.18 -6.40
N LYS A 498 3.90 33.85 -5.27
CA LYS A 498 3.03 35.05 -5.26
C LYS A 498 3.58 36.06 -6.28
N ASN A 499 2.73 36.54 -7.18
CA ASN A 499 3.06 37.47 -8.28
C ASN A 499 3.91 36.88 -9.43
N ASN A 500 3.83 35.57 -9.69
CA ASN A 500 4.41 35.00 -10.92
C ASN A 500 3.50 35.30 -12.14
N PRO A 501 3.97 36.02 -13.16
CA PRO A 501 3.18 36.32 -14.36
C PRO A 501 3.07 35.14 -15.33
N LEU A 502 3.81 34.06 -15.11
CA LEU A 502 3.87 32.90 -16.00
C LEU A 502 2.83 31.83 -15.66
N VAL A 503 2.43 31.10 -16.69
CA VAL A 503 1.64 29.86 -16.60
C VAL A 503 2.53 28.69 -16.99
N PHE A 504 2.49 27.62 -16.20
CA PHE A 504 3.25 26.38 -16.45
C PHE A 504 2.36 25.18 -16.71
N ASN A 505 1.07 25.41 -17.00
CA ASN A 505 0.15 24.35 -17.38
C ASN A 505 0.59 23.72 -18.71
N ALA A 506 0.37 22.42 -18.87
CA ALA A 506 0.63 21.77 -20.15
C ALA A 506 -0.34 22.31 -21.21
N ARG A 507 0.22 22.94 -22.25
CA ARG A 507 -0.50 23.24 -23.50
C ARG A 507 -0.88 21.94 -24.21
N GLN A 508 -1.99 21.93 -24.95
CA GLN A 508 -2.48 20.73 -25.65
C GLN A 508 -1.50 20.26 -26.74
N GLU A 509 -0.67 21.16 -27.24
CA GLU A 509 0.25 20.96 -28.35
C GLU A 509 1.57 20.28 -27.93
N VAL A 510 1.91 20.26 -26.63
CA VAL A 510 3.09 19.56 -26.10
C VAL A 510 2.63 18.35 -25.30
N THR A 511 2.49 17.21 -25.98
CA THR A 511 2.03 15.96 -25.36
C THR A 511 3.22 15.05 -25.05
N PHE A 512 3.52 14.85 -23.77
CA PHE A 512 4.41 13.78 -23.31
C PHE A 512 3.62 12.47 -23.16
N SER A 513 4.31 11.34 -23.30
CA SER A 513 3.68 10.05 -23.04
C SER A 513 3.34 9.90 -21.54
N LYS A 514 2.39 9.01 -21.21
CA LYS A 514 2.01 8.75 -19.82
C LYS A 514 3.21 8.24 -19.00
N ASP A 515 4.02 7.38 -19.62
CA ASP A 515 5.18 6.76 -18.99
C ASP A 515 6.29 7.78 -18.71
N GLU A 516 6.53 8.71 -19.65
CA GLU A 516 7.48 9.81 -19.46
C GLU A 516 7.08 10.73 -18.31
N ILE A 517 5.79 11.08 -18.20
CA ILE A 517 5.28 11.90 -17.09
C ILE A 517 5.39 11.13 -15.77
N ALA A 518 5.06 9.84 -15.77
CA ALA A 518 5.14 9.00 -14.57
C ALA A 518 6.59 8.88 -14.07
N GLN A 519 7.54 8.61 -14.96
CA GLN A 519 8.96 8.55 -14.64
C GLN A 519 9.48 9.90 -14.16
N ALA A 520 9.16 10.98 -14.88
CA ALA A 520 9.55 12.33 -14.50
C ALA A 520 9.00 12.74 -13.11
N ALA A 521 7.75 12.39 -12.80
CA ALA A 521 7.17 12.64 -11.48
C ALA A 521 7.89 11.87 -10.37
N GLN A 522 8.26 10.60 -10.61
CA GLN A 522 9.04 9.81 -9.65
C GLN A 522 10.43 10.39 -9.45
N GLU A 523 11.12 10.78 -10.53
CA GLU A 523 12.45 11.41 -10.46
C GLU A 523 12.40 12.73 -9.67
N VAL A 524 11.49 13.65 -10.01
CA VAL A 524 11.34 14.92 -9.29
C VAL A 524 11.00 14.67 -7.81
N SER A 525 10.13 13.70 -7.52
CA SER A 525 9.81 13.33 -6.15
C SER A 525 11.04 12.82 -5.40
N ASN A 526 11.84 11.93 -5.99
CA ASN A 526 13.07 11.41 -5.39
C ASN A 526 14.13 12.50 -5.18
N GLU A 527 14.31 13.42 -6.14
CA GLU A 527 15.24 14.54 -5.99
C GLU A 527 14.79 15.54 -4.91
N ILE A 528 13.47 15.73 -4.75
CA ILE A 528 12.94 16.47 -3.61
C ILE A 528 13.27 15.74 -2.30
N LEU A 529 13.34 14.40 -2.26
CA LEU A 529 13.73 13.62 -1.07
C LEU A 529 15.24 13.56 -0.80
N SER A 530 16.09 13.76 -1.79
CA SER A 530 17.55 13.80 -1.63
C SER A 530 18.15 15.21 -1.65
N SER A 531 17.34 16.26 -1.81
CA SER A 531 17.78 17.65 -1.97
C SER A 531 18.78 17.87 -3.12
N THR A 532 18.81 16.98 -4.11
CA THR A 532 19.67 17.12 -5.30
C THR A 532 19.15 18.18 -6.28
N THR A 533 17.91 18.63 -6.10
CA THR A 533 17.34 19.70 -6.94
C THR A 533 18.09 21.02 -6.76
N ALA A 534 18.47 21.66 -7.87
CA ALA A 534 19.14 22.97 -7.86
C ALA A 534 18.24 24.14 -7.39
N TYR A 535 16.93 23.88 -7.21
CA TYR A 535 15.91 24.88 -6.87
C TYR A 535 15.72 25.06 -5.37
N MET A 536 16.18 24.12 -4.55
CA MET A 536 16.12 24.19 -3.09
C MET A 536 17.52 24.46 -2.51
N SER A 537 17.58 25.14 -1.36
CA SER A 537 18.85 25.37 -0.67
C SER A 537 19.23 24.11 0.12
N THR A 538 20.44 23.60 -0.10
CA THR A 538 21.07 22.57 0.73
C THR A 538 21.64 23.13 2.03
N LEU A 539 21.69 24.46 2.17
CA LEU A 539 22.10 25.18 3.39
C LEU A 539 20.95 26.03 3.93
N PRO A 540 19.91 25.43 4.53
CA PRO A 540 18.83 26.19 5.15
C PRO A 540 19.24 26.71 6.53
N ALA A 541 18.80 27.93 6.89
CA ALA A 541 18.97 28.46 8.25
C ALA A 541 18.18 27.66 9.30
N SER A 542 17.06 27.06 8.90
CA SER A 542 16.24 26.15 9.69
C SER A 542 15.94 24.87 8.89
N LEU A 543 16.32 23.72 9.42
CA LEU A 543 16.04 22.43 8.78
C LEU A 543 14.54 22.13 8.79
N GLU A 544 13.80 22.56 9.81
CA GLU A 544 12.34 22.37 9.85
C GLU A 544 11.66 23.10 8.69
N GLU A 545 12.02 24.36 8.43
CA GLU A 545 11.49 25.13 7.30
C GLU A 545 11.82 24.47 5.95
N ASN A 546 13.01 23.86 5.84
CA ASN A 546 13.42 23.12 4.64
C ASN A 546 12.54 21.87 4.42
N LEU A 547 12.33 21.05 5.46
CA LEU A 547 11.49 19.86 5.36
C LEU A 547 10.04 20.21 5.03
N VAL A 548 9.49 21.28 5.62
CA VAL A 548 8.15 21.79 5.30
C VAL A 548 8.08 22.29 3.86
N ALA A 549 9.08 23.04 3.39
CA ALA A 549 9.14 23.51 2.00
C ALA A 549 9.18 22.35 1.00
N ARG A 550 9.87 21.26 1.33
CA ARG A 550 9.95 20.03 0.53
C ARG A 550 8.65 19.25 0.54
N SER A 551 8.02 19.10 1.70
CA SER A 551 6.66 18.54 1.81
C SER A 551 5.67 19.31 0.92
N ASN A 552 5.70 20.64 0.96
CA ASN A 552 4.85 21.49 0.12
C ASN A 552 5.17 21.35 -1.38
N ALA A 553 6.41 21.04 -1.75
CA ALA A 553 6.78 20.80 -3.15
C ALA A 553 6.22 19.46 -3.66
N LEU A 554 6.25 18.40 -2.85
CA LEU A 554 5.62 17.12 -3.18
C LEU A 554 4.09 17.26 -3.33
N GLU A 555 3.45 18.02 -2.44
CA GLU A 555 2.01 18.31 -2.56
C GLU A 555 1.69 19.05 -3.86
N LYS A 556 2.49 20.07 -4.22
CA LYS A 556 2.34 20.81 -5.48
C LYS A 556 2.53 19.94 -6.72
N LEU A 557 3.46 18.99 -6.68
CA LEU A 557 3.65 18.02 -7.76
C LEU A 557 2.35 17.24 -8.02
N ILE A 558 1.70 16.75 -6.96
CA ILE A 558 0.43 16.02 -7.08
C ILE A 558 -0.71 16.93 -7.54
N LEU A 559 -0.81 18.16 -7.02
CA LEU A 559 -1.82 19.13 -7.48
C LEU A 559 -1.67 19.43 -8.97
N HIS A 560 -0.44 19.59 -9.45
CA HIS A 560 -0.17 19.82 -10.87
C HIS A 560 -0.53 18.60 -11.74
N LEU A 561 -0.15 17.39 -11.33
CA LEU A 561 -0.49 16.16 -12.04
C LEU A 561 -2.02 15.95 -12.13
N LYS A 562 -2.75 16.31 -11.07
CA LYS A 562 -4.22 16.32 -11.09
C LYS A 562 -4.80 17.37 -12.03
N ALA A 563 -4.29 18.59 -12.00
CA ALA A 563 -4.77 19.69 -12.85
C ALA A 563 -4.59 19.36 -14.35
N THR A 564 -3.50 18.67 -14.69
CA THR A 564 -3.22 18.22 -16.07
C THR A 564 -4.06 16.99 -16.48
N GLY A 565 -4.79 16.36 -15.54
CA GLY A 565 -5.61 15.18 -15.84
C GLY A 565 -4.80 13.93 -16.22
N THR A 566 -3.55 13.81 -15.75
CA THR A 566 -2.67 12.71 -16.15
C THR A 566 -3.10 11.41 -15.48
N HIS A 567 -3.35 10.37 -16.27
CA HIS A 567 -3.60 9.02 -15.75
C HIS A 567 -2.28 8.34 -15.39
N LEU A 568 -1.93 8.36 -14.11
CA LEU A 568 -0.76 7.65 -13.58
C LEU A 568 -1.11 6.21 -13.21
N ASP A 569 -0.16 5.30 -13.42
CA ASP A 569 -0.24 3.91 -12.99
C ASP A 569 -0.35 3.78 -11.46
N ARG A 570 -1.00 2.70 -11.02
CA ARG A 570 -1.17 2.37 -9.60
C ARG A 570 0.17 2.33 -8.86
N LYS A 571 1.19 1.68 -9.44
CA LYS A 571 2.55 1.57 -8.89
C LYS A 571 3.16 2.95 -8.62
N THR A 572 3.08 3.84 -9.60
CA THR A 572 3.61 5.22 -9.51
C THR A 572 2.92 6.02 -8.42
N ARG A 573 1.59 5.92 -8.28
CA ARG A 573 0.83 6.62 -7.22
C ARG A 573 1.28 6.19 -5.84
N TRP A 574 1.48 4.88 -5.62
CA TRP A 574 2.00 4.35 -4.36
C TRP A 574 3.42 4.82 -4.07
N SER A 575 4.32 4.81 -5.07
CA SER A 575 5.69 5.34 -4.90
C SER A 575 5.71 6.83 -4.51
N LEU A 576 4.88 7.67 -5.15
CA LEU A 576 4.77 9.09 -4.82
C LEU A 576 4.20 9.31 -3.41
N LEU A 577 3.24 8.47 -2.99
CA LEU A 577 2.69 8.50 -1.64
C LEU A 577 3.74 8.10 -0.59
N TYR A 578 4.50 7.02 -0.81
CA TYR A 578 5.59 6.59 0.08
C TYR A 578 6.66 7.68 0.23
N ASN A 579 7.00 8.38 -0.84
CA ASN A 579 7.94 9.49 -0.78
C ASN A 579 7.43 10.65 0.10
N ALA A 580 6.14 10.96 0.01
CA ALA A 580 5.53 11.97 0.86
C ALA A 580 5.40 11.51 2.32
N GLU A 581 5.07 10.24 2.56
CA GLU A 581 5.10 9.62 3.89
C GLU A 581 6.49 9.75 4.54
N LYS A 582 7.55 9.40 3.80
CA LYS A 582 8.94 9.53 4.28
C LYS A 582 9.29 10.97 4.62
N MET A 583 8.89 11.95 3.81
CA MET A 583 9.10 13.37 4.09
C MET A 583 8.35 13.84 5.36
N HIS A 584 7.10 13.40 5.51
CA HIS A 584 6.30 13.69 6.70
C HIS A 584 6.95 13.12 7.96
N VAL A 585 7.33 11.84 7.94
CA VAL A 585 7.99 11.17 9.06
C VAL A 585 9.35 11.80 9.37
N ALA A 586 10.14 12.16 8.36
CA ALA A 586 11.40 12.87 8.58
C ALA A 586 11.20 14.18 9.36
N THR A 587 10.12 14.91 9.08
CA THR A 587 9.74 16.13 9.83
C THR A 587 9.41 15.81 11.30
N LEU A 588 8.68 14.72 11.56
CA LEU A 588 8.37 14.27 12.92
C LEU A 588 9.61 13.80 13.69
N LEU A 589 10.50 13.07 13.03
CA LEU A 589 11.75 12.58 13.62
C LEU A 589 12.72 13.73 13.92
N TRP A 590 12.79 14.75 13.06
CA TRP A 590 13.58 15.95 13.34
C TRP A 590 13.08 16.69 14.59
N LYS A 591 11.75 16.86 14.73
CA LYS A 591 11.16 17.42 15.96
C LYS A 591 11.49 16.60 17.20
N ARG A 592 11.48 15.27 17.07
CA ARG A 592 11.86 14.36 18.14
C ARG A 592 13.35 14.49 18.50
N GLN A 593 14.21 14.66 17.50
CA GLN A 593 15.64 14.88 17.69
C GLN A 593 15.92 16.14 18.50
N GLU A 594 15.30 17.26 18.14
CA GLU A 594 15.44 18.52 18.88
C GLU A 594 14.98 18.36 20.34
N ALA A 595 13.87 17.65 20.56
CA ALA A 595 13.39 17.34 21.91
C ALA A 595 14.37 16.47 22.72
N PHE A 596 15.00 15.47 22.09
CA PHE A 596 16.02 14.64 22.76
C PHE A 596 17.26 15.45 23.14
N VAL A 597 17.73 16.33 22.26
CA VAL A 597 18.87 17.20 22.53
C VAL A 597 18.55 18.21 23.63
N ALA A 598 17.34 18.80 23.62
CA ALA A 598 16.89 19.75 24.64
C ALA A 598 16.75 19.14 26.04
N ALA A 599 16.38 17.86 26.13
CA ALA A 599 16.23 17.15 27.40
C ALA A 599 17.56 16.74 28.06
N ARG A 600 18.69 16.86 27.35
CA ARG A 600 20.00 16.37 27.80
C ARG A 600 20.92 17.49 28.32
N PRO A 601 21.79 17.21 29.31
CA PRO A 601 22.83 18.14 29.75
C PRO A 601 23.82 18.51 28.64
N SER A 602 24.49 19.65 28.77
CA SER A 602 25.43 20.19 27.76
C SER A 602 26.54 19.23 27.35
N ASP A 603 26.95 18.35 28.27
CA ASP A 603 28.13 17.51 28.14
C ASP A 603 27.83 16.16 27.44
N SER A 604 26.55 15.82 27.22
CA SER A 604 26.10 14.52 26.66
C SER A 604 24.93 14.66 25.66
N LYS A 605 25.10 15.54 24.67
CA LYS A 605 24.04 15.85 23.68
C LYS A 605 23.77 14.79 22.61
N LYS A 606 24.56 13.72 22.53
CA LYS A 606 24.46 12.73 21.45
C LYS A 606 23.29 11.76 21.67
N SER A 607 22.19 11.97 20.95
CA SER A 607 21.00 11.11 20.94
C SER A 607 21.20 9.80 20.18
N LEU A 608 20.27 8.86 20.32
CA LEU A 608 20.22 7.63 19.52
C LEU A 608 20.22 7.93 18.02
N ILE A 609 19.50 8.97 17.58
CA ILE A 609 19.51 9.42 16.16
C ILE A 609 20.93 9.78 15.71
N GLY A 610 21.71 10.45 16.56
CA GLY A 610 23.12 10.73 16.28
C GLY A 610 23.96 9.46 16.13
N TYR A 611 23.71 8.43 16.93
CA TYR A 611 24.36 7.13 16.78
C TYR A 611 23.91 6.40 15.52
N ILE A 612 22.61 6.38 15.20
CA ILE A 612 22.08 5.75 13.98
C ILE A 612 22.80 6.31 12.74
N VAL A 613 22.88 7.65 12.61
CA VAL A 613 23.54 8.30 11.47
C VAL A 613 25.03 7.91 11.36
N GLU A 614 25.72 7.67 12.48
CA GLU A 614 27.12 7.23 12.44
C GLU A 614 27.27 5.76 12.06
N PHE A 615 26.42 4.88 12.58
CA PHE A 615 26.48 3.43 12.40
C PHE A 615 25.99 2.95 11.02
N ILE A 616 25.10 3.70 10.35
CA ILE A 616 24.75 3.41 8.95
C ILE A 616 26.03 3.40 8.11
N HIS A 617 26.20 2.35 7.30
CA HIS A 617 27.41 2.14 6.50
C HIS A 617 27.68 3.34 5.57
N GLN A 618 28.96 3.63 5.31
CA GLN A 618 29.38 4.77 4.48
C GLN A 618 28.86 4.69 3.04
N ASP A 619 28.68 3.49 2.50
CA ASP A 619 28.12 3.26 1.15
C ASP A 619 26.59 3.44 1.08
N GLN A 620 25.92 3.55 2.23
CA GLN A 620 24.46 3.63 2.32
C GLN A 620 23.96 5.03 2.71
N LYS A 621 24.87 6.02 2.80
CA LYS A 621 24.58 7.42 3.13
C LYS A 621 25.55 8.34 2.40
N HIS A 622 25.17 9.61 2.23
CA HIS A 622 26.11 10.61 1.77
C HIS A 622 27.03 11.04 2.93
N ASN A 623 28.34 10.98 2.71
CA ASN A 623 29.32 11.39 3.73
C ASN A 623 29.58 12.90 3.66
N PRO A 624 29.54 13.61 4.80
CA PRO A 624 29.76 15.05 4.81
C PRO A 624 31.23 15.40 4.53
N SER A 625 31.46 16.45 3.74
CA SER A 625 32.80 16.96 3.44
C SER A 625 33.20 18.09 4.38
N ALA A 626 34.17 17.81 5.26
CA ALA A 626 34.73 18.82 6.16
C ALA A 626 35.42 19.97 5.41
N GLU A 627 35.94 19.72 4.20
CA GLU A 627 36.62 20.71 3.36
C GLU A 627 35.66 21.81 2.87
N ILE A 628 34.38 21.48 2.69
CA ILE A 628 33.33 22.39 2.21
C ILE A 628 32.54 22.98 3.40
N GLY A 629 32.87 22.58 4.65
CA GLY A 629 32.24 23.09 5.88
C GLY A 629 31.04 22.27 6.36
N GLU A 630 30.80 21.08 5.80
CA GLU A 630 29.73 20.18 6.24
C GLU A 630 30.20 19.41 7.49
N VAL A 631 29.92 19.98 8.66
CA VAL A 631 30.38 19.42 9.95
C VAL A 631 29.28 18.68 10.71
N ASP A 632 28.02 19.00 10.45
CA ASP A 632 26.87 18.40 11.15
C ASP A 632 26.36 17.16 10.39
N ARG A 633 26.81 15.99 10.84
CA ARG A 633 26.46 14.69 10.26
C ARG A 633 24.94 14.41 10.28
N ILE A 634 24.25 14.82 11.35
CA ILE A 634 22.82 14.54 11.50
C ILE A 634 22.03 15.40 10.52
N ARG A 635 22.30 16.71 10.47
CA ARG A 635 21.65 17.60 9.50
C ARG A 635 21.94 17.17 8.06
N HIS A 636 23.18 16.80 7.75
CA HIS A 636 23.55 16.31 6.43
C HIS A 636 22.70 15.11 6.00
N TRP A 637 22.50 14.14 6.88
CA TRP A 637 21.66 12.97 6.59
C TRP A 637 20.19 13.33 6.33
N PHE A 638 19.59 14.19 7.17
CA PHE A 638 18.21 14.66 6.94
C PHE A 638 18.05 15.53 5.68
N ILE A 639 19.13 16.08 5.13
CA ILE A 639 19.06 16.83 3.87
C ILE A 639 19.12 15.87 2.68
N ASN A 640 20.05 14.91 2.70
CA ASN A 640 20.44 14.13 1.52
C ASN A 640 19.87 12.69 1.47
N ASP A 641 19.54 12.08 2.61
CA ASP A 641 19.33 10.62 2.72
C ASP A 641 17.92 10.20 3.19
N ILE A 642 16.93 11.11 3.20
CA ILE A 642 15.54 10.80 3.62
C ILE A 642 14.92 9.65 2.81
N PHE A 643 15.32 9.48 1.56
CA PHE A 643 14.82 8.39 0.72
C PHE A 643 15.11 6.99 1.30
N ARG A 644 16.08 6.84 2.23
CA ARG A 644 16.47 5.59 2.90
C ARG A 644 15.94 5.47 4.33
N LEU A 645 14.81 6.10 4.62
CA LEU A 645 14.23 6.14 5.97
C LEU A 645 13.97 4.75 6.57
N GLU A 646 13.67 3.74 5.74
CA GLU A 646 13.50 2.34 6.18
C GLU A 646 14.74 1.79 6.90
N LEU A 647 15.95 2.12 6.41
CA LEU A 647 17.19 1.73 7.07
C LEU A 647 17.35 2.47 8.39
N PHE A 648 17.13 3.79 8.38
CA PHE A 648 17.26 4.60 9.58
C PHE A 648 16.39 4.06 10.74
N VAL A 649 15.14 3.70 10.45
CA VAL A 649 14.22 3.14 11.46
C VAL A 649 14.71 1.76 11.93
N ALA A 650 15.12 0.88 11.01
CA ALA A 650 15.63 -0.44 11.36
C ALA A 650 16.90 -0.38 12.24
N TRP A 651 17.77 0.61 12.04
CA TRP A 651 19.00 0.78 12.81
C TRP A 651 18.77 1.26 14.26
N ALA A 652 17.57 1.71 14.62
CA ALA A 652 17.26 2.12 15.99
C ALA A 652 17.47 0.98 17.01
N TYR A 653 17.19 -0.27 16.62
CA TYR A 653 17.48 -1.46 17.44
C TYR A 653 18.93 -1.92 17.30
N GLU A 654 19.46 -1.99 16.07
CA GLU A 654 20.79 -2.56 15.81
C GLU A 654 21.91 -1.77 16.49
N VAL A 655 21.79 -0.44 16.59
CA VAL A 655 22.73 0.39 17.36
C VAL A 655 22.80 -0.05 18.83
N ILE A 656 21.64 -0.28 19.47
CA ILE A 656 21.57 -0.70 20.87
C ILE A 656 22.23 -2.06 21.03
N LYS A 657 21.92 -3.00 20.13
CA LYS A 657 22.49 -4.35 20.12
C LYS A 657 24.01 -4.35 20.01
N ILE A 658 24.59 -3.54 19.11
CA ILE A 658 26.04 -3.45 18.94
C ILE A 658 26.70 -2.84 20.18
N LEU A 659 26.21 -1.67 20.63
CA LEU A 659 26.78 -0.96 21.77
C LEU A 659 26.66 -1.75 23.09
N TYR A 660 25.60 -2.55 23.25
CA TYR A 660 25.43 -3.44 24.39
C TYR A 660 26.41 -4.64 24.33
N LYS A 661 26.56 -5.27 23.15
CA LYS A 661 27.49 -6.39 22.95
C LYS A 661 28.94 -6.00 23.23
N ASP A 662 29.33 -4.79 22.83
CA ASP A 662 30.67 -4.25 23.02
C ASP A 662 30.92 -3.70 24.44
N LYS A 663 29.91 -3.79 25.34
CA LYS A 663 29.95 -3.29 26.73
C LYS A 663 30.31 -1.80 26.84
N LEU A 664 29.89 -1.00 25.86
CA LEU A 664 30.17 0.43 25.79
C LEU A 664 29.12 1.28 26.51
N LEU A 665 28.03 0.68 26.99
CA LEU A 665 26.92 1.35 27.64
C LEU A 665 26.63 0.79 29.04
N ASP A 666 26.41 1.70 29.99
CA ASP A 666 25.87 1.38 31.31
C ASP A 666 24.34 1.17 31.22
N ASP A 667 23.76 0.41 32.14
CA ASP A 667 22.32 0.08 32.15
C ASP A 667 21.39 1.32 32.11
N ALA A 668 21.80 2.45 32.70
CA ALA A 668 21.08 3.72 32.61
C ALA A 668 21.06 4.29 31.17
N LYS A 669 22.17 4.20 30.44
CA LYS A 669 22.26 4.66 29.04
C LYS A 669 21.49 3.74 28.10
N VAL A 670 21.54 2.42 28.34
CA VAL A 670 20.76 1.43 27.58
C VAL A 670 19.26 1.71 27.74
N THR A 671 18.80 1.98 28.97
CA THR A 671 17.38 2.31 29.24
C THR A 671 16.94 3.57 28.49
N MET A 672 17.77 4.62 28.49
CA MET A 672 17.48 5.83 27.71
C MET A 672 17.43 5.54 26.20
N MET A 673 18.37 4.76 25.66
CA MET A 673 18.37 4.39 24.25
C MET A 673 17.16 3.56 23.85
N ILE A 674 16.72 2.60 24.69
CA ILE A 674 15.50 1.82 24.45
C ILE A 674 14.27 2.75 24.36
N SER A 675 14.14 3.70 25.31
CA SER A 675 13.06 4.68 25.25
C SER A 675 13.10 5.52 23.97
N GLU A 676 14.27 6.01 23.56
CA GLU A 676 14.41 6.76 22.32
C GLU A 676 14.09 5.90 21.07
N ALA A 677 14.51 4.64 21.05
CA ALA A 677 14.24 3.71 19.96
C ALA A 677 12.76 3.41 19.79
N LEU A 678 12.03 3.20 20.89
CA LEU A 678 10.58 3.03 20.88
C LEU A 678 9.90 4.27 20.30
N GLN A 679 10.29 5.46 20.75
CA GLN A 679 9.71 6.71 20.25
C GLN A 679 9.98 6.95 18.77
N ILE A 680 11.18 6.63 18.28
CA ILE A 680 11.51 6.70 16.84
C ILE A 680 10.62 5.76 16.04
N ASN A 681 10.51 4.50 16.44
CA ASN A 681 9.70 3.50 15.73
C ASN A 681 8.21 3.84 15.77
N ILE A 682 7.67 4.26 16.92
CA ILE A 682 6.27 4.68 17.05
C ILE A 682 5.99 5.88 16.14
N CYS A 683 6.85 6.92 16.18
CA CYS A 683 6.67 8.10 15.33
C CYS A 683 6.75 7.76 13.85
N ALA A 684 7.66 6.85 13.46
CA ALA A 684 7.83 6.47 12.07
C ALA A 684 6.67 5.61 11.55
N LEU A 685 6.32 4.54 12.26
CA LEU A 685 5.29 3.60 11.82
C LEU A 685 3.89 4.22 11.91
N LEU A 686 3.49 4.72 13.07
CA LEU A 686 2.14 5.26 13.23
C LEU A 686 1.95 6.57 12.45
N GLY A 687 2.99 7.43 12.41
CA GLY A 687 2.95 8.67 11.64
C GLY A 687 2.82 8.43 10.13
N ALA A 688 3.51 7.42 9.60
CA ALA A 688 3.37 7.02 8.20
C ALA A 688 1.96 6.48 7.88
N LEU A 689 1.45 5.57 8.74
CA LEU A 689 0.14 4.96 8.54
C LEU A 689 -1.01 5.98 8.65
N GLU A 690 -0.90 6.95 9.57
CA GLU A 690 -1.85 8.05 9.69
C GLU A 690 -1.80 8.97 8.46
N PHE A 691 -0.61 9.34 7.99
CA PHE A 691 -0.45 10.13 6.78
C PHE A 691 -1.07 9.43 5.56
N ARG A 692 -0.82 8.12 5.42
CA ARG A 692 -1.39 7.29 4.36
C ARG A 692 -2.91 7.31 4.38
N LYS A 693 -3.51 7.08 5.56
CA LYS A 693 -4.96 7.07 5.74
C LYS A 693 -5.60 8.42 5.34
N ASN A 694 -4.97 9.53 5.70
CA ASN A 694 -5.51 10.87 5.47
C ASN A 694 -5.33 11.34 4.02
N ASN A 695 -4.27 10.87 3.32
CA ASN A 695 -3.91 11.37 1.99
C ASN A 695 -4.19 10.38 0.84
N LEU A 696 -4.70 9.18 1.10
CA LEU A 696 -4.91 8.14 0.08
C LEU A 696 -5.72 8.65 -1.15
N ALA A 697 -6.86 9.30 -0.89
CA ALA A 697 -7.70 9.89 -1.94
C ALA A 697 -6.97 11.05 -2.65
N PHE A 698 -6.12 11.78 -1.94
CA PHE A 698 -5.33 12.86 -2.52
C PHE A 698 -4.31 12.35 -3.55
N TYR A 699 -3.84 11.10 -3.46
CA TYR A 699 -2.95 10.50 -4.45
C TYR A 699 -3.69 9.72 -5.55
N GLY A 700 -5.03 9.79 -5.58
CA GLY A 700 -5.86 9.07 -6.55
C GLY A 700 -5.97 7.56 -6.24
N LEU A 701 -5.85 7.17 -4.97
CA LEU A 701 -5.96 5.79 -4.49
C LEU A 701 -7.19 5.59 -3.60
N GLY A 702 -8.22 6.44 -3.75
CA GLY A 702 -9.39 6.46 -2.84
C GLY A 702 -10.23 5.17 -2.83
N ASP A 703 -10.18 4.38 -3.89
CA ASP A 703 -10.91 3.11 -4.00
C ASP A 703 -10.24 1.95 -3.23
N GLU A 704 -9.00 2.14 -2.78
CA GLU A 704 -8.22 1.14 -2.05
C GLU A 704 -8.76 0.95 -0.62
N LYS A 705 -8.95 -0.31 -0.22
CA LYS A 705 -9.49 -0.65 1.11
C LYS A 705 -8.36 -0.81 2.12
N LEU A 706 -8.16 0.21 2.97
CA LEU A 706 -7.22 0.14 4.08
C LEU A 706 -7.86 -0.46 5.33
N ARG A 707 -7.14 -1.36 6.01
CA ARG A 707 -7.42 -1.82 7.38
C ARG A 707 -6.20 -1.52 8.24
N MET A 708 -6.37 -0.81 9.35
CA MET A 708 -5.26 -0.37 10.23
C MET A 708 -4.18 0.48 9.53
N GLY A 709 -4.55 1.18 8.45
CA GLY A 709 -3.61 2.00 7.67
C GLY A 709 -2.81 1.23 6.62
N ILE A 710 -2.99 -0.09 6.49
CA ILE A 710 -2.34 -0.93 5.46
C ILE A 710 -3.39 -1.49 4.50
N LEU A 711 -2.96 -1.88 3.28
CA LEU A 711 -3.86 -2.50 2.31
C LEU A 711 -4.40 -3.82 2.85
N ARG A 712 -5.70 -4.07 2.64
CA ARG A 712 -6.32 -5.36 2.99
C ARG A 712 -5.83 -6.46 2.04
N ASP A 713 -6.01 -6.24 0.74
CA ASP A 713 -5.69 -7.15 -0.36
C ASP A 713 -5.08 -6.36 -1.53
N GLY A 714 -4.47 -7.04 -2.51
CA GLY A 714 -4.02 -6.42 -3.76
C GLY A 714 -2.63 -5.78 -3.70
N TYR A 715 -1.64 -6.46 -3.11
CA TYR A 715 -0.24 -6.01 -3.16
C TYR A 715 0.45 -6.30 -4.50
N ASP A 716 -0.24 -6.95 -5.44
CA ASP A 716 0.29 -7.35 -6.74
C ASP A 716 0.89 -6.18 -7.53
N GLY A 717 2.16 -6.33 -7.91
CA GLY A 717 2.90 -5.34 -8.71
C GLY A 717 3.29 -4.04 -7.97
N LEU A 718 3.03 -3.94 -6.67
CA LEU A 718 3.43 -2.79 -5.85
C LEU A 718 4.88 -2.91 -5.34
N PRO A 719 5.59 -1.78 -5.15
CA PRO A 719 6.90 -1.80 -4.52
C PRO A 719 6.78 -2.19 -3.03
N GLU A 720 7.85 -2.75 -2.47
CA GLU A 720 7.93 -3.10 -1.05
C GLU A 720 7.54 -1.90 -0.17
N PRO A 721 6.54 -2.03 0.72
CA PRO A 721 6.18 -0.97 1.66
C PRO A 721 7.31 -0.70 2.63
N TRP A 722 7.79 0.54 2.70
CA TRP A 722 8.91 0.90 3.59
C TRP A 722 8.56 0.80 5.09
N THR A 723 7.27 0.89 5.44
CA THR A 723 6.71 0.71 6.80
C THR A 723 6.66 -0.74 7.26
N GLY A 724 6.67 -1.68 6.31
CA GLY A 724 6.58 -3.12 6.53
C GLY A 724 7.60 -3.85 5.68
N CYS A 725 8.83 -3.35 5.58
CA CYS A 725 9.91 -4.06 4.91
C CYS A 725 10.57 -5.05 5.87
N HIS A 726 11.30 -6.03 5.32
CA HIS A 726 11.94 -7.09 6.10
C HIS A 726 12.72 -6.56 7.31
N TYR A 727 13.54 -5.52 7.11
CA TYR A 727 14.40 -4.97 8.15
C TYR A 727 13.61 -4.27 9.27
N VAL A 728 12.59 -3.48 8.90
CA VAL A 728 11.78 -2.72 9.87
C VAL A 728 10.94 -3.69 10.70
N ALA A 729 10.25 -4.64 10.06
CA ALA A 729 9.38 -5.59 10.73
C ALA A 729 10.16 -6.48 11.72
N ASN A 730 11.30 -7.06 11.31
CA ASN A 730 12.12 -7.88 12.20
C ASN A 730 12.75 -7.07 13.35
N ASN A 731 13.26 -5.87 13.07
CA ASN A 731 13.98 -5.10 14.09
C ASN A 731 13.04 -4.46 15.12
N VAL A 732 11.84 -4.04 14.71
CA VAL A 732 10.85 -3.54 15.67
C VAL A 732 10.33 -4.67 16.55
N ALA A 733 10.18 -5.90 16.02
CA ALA A 733 9.83 -7.07 16.82
C ALA A 733 10.86 -7.37 17.92
N ARG A 734 12.15 -7.37 17.55
CA ARG A 734 13.24 -7.55 18.51
C ARG A 734 13.36 -6.40 19.51
N LEU A 735 13.05 -5.17 19.09
CA LEU A 735 13.04 -4.02 19.99
C LEU A 735 11.94 -4.13 21.04
N VAL A 736 10.73 -4.52 20.64
CA VAL A 736 9.61 -4.75 21.56
C VAL A 736 9.94 -5.87 22.53
N GLU A 737 10.49 -6.98 22.04
CA GLU A 737 10.92 -8.09 22.89
C GLU A 737 11.98 -7.66 23.92
N LEU A 738 13.01 -6.93 23.46
CA LEU A 738 14.04 -6.38 24.34
C LEU A 738 13.42 -5.43 25.39
N SER A 739 12.48 -4.59 24.99
CA SER A 739 11.84 -3.60 25.87
C SER A 739 11.01 -4.27 26.97
N ASP A 740 10.26 -5.32 26.62
CA ASP A 740 9.47 -6.12 27.55
C ASP A 740 10.36 -6.86 28.56
N GLN A 741 11.40 -7.56 28.08
CA GLN A 741 12.38 -8.23 28.95
C GLN A 741 13.10 -7.23 29.88
N TRP A 742 13.46 -6.05 29.36
CA TRP A 742 14.13 -5.01 30.13
C TRP A 742 13.20 -4.43 31.21
N TYR A 743 11.93 -4.20 30.89
CA TYR A 743 10.93 -3.76 31.86
C TYR A 743 10.74 -4.80 32.97
N GLN A 744 10.55 -6.07 32.63
CA GLN A 744 10.36 -7.14 33.61
C GLN A 744 11.56 -7.29 34.57
N LYS A 745 12.78 -7.19 34.04
CA LYS A 745 14.02 -7.23 34.84
C LYS A 745 14.03 -6.14 35.92
N TRP A 746 13.71 -4.91 35.55
CA TRP A 746 13.76 -3.77 36.47
C TRP A 746 12.51 -3.61 37.34
N SER A 747 11.35 -4.11 36.90
CA SER A 747 10.14 -4.17 37.70
C SER A 747 10.33 -5.10 38.91
N LYS A 748 10.94 -6.28 38.72
CA LYS A 748 11.24 -7.21 39.82
C LYS A 748 12.36 -6.72 40.74
N ALA A 749 13.34 -5.99 40.20
CA ALA A 749 14.45 -5.43 40.96
C ALA A 749 14.12 -4.11 41.72
N ALA A 750 12.93 -3.55 41.50
CA ALA A 750 12.44 -2.39 42.25
C ALA A 750 12.05 -2.77 43.70
N ASP A 751 11.65 -4.03 43.93
CA ASP A 751 11.25 -4.54 45.25
C ASP A 751 12.45 -4.89 46.15
N GLU A 752 13.63 -5.14 45.57
CA GLU A 752 14.85 -5.44 46.33
C GLU A 752 15.59 -4.16 46.77
N LYS A 753 15.63 -3.92 48.09
CA LYS A 753 16.26 -2.77 48.78
C LYS A 753 17.81 -2.71 48.68
N ALA A 754 18.46 -3.45 47.78
CA ALA A 754 19.91 -3.41 47.63
C ALA A 754 20.34 -2.28 46.67
N LYS A 755 21.32 -1.46 47.11
CA LYS A 755 21.95 -0.38 46.33
C LYS A 755 23.20 -0.88 45.59
N PRO A 756 23.15 -1.13 44.27
CA PRO A 756 24.33 -1.05 43.41
C PRO A 756 24.36 0.30 42.67
N SER A 757 25.56 0.85 42.45
CA SER A 757 25.80 2.02 41.61
C SER A 757 25.46 1.70 40.16
N GLY A 758 24.54 2.45 39.54
CA GLY A 758 24.17 2.28 38.13
C GLY A 758 22.69 1.93 37.85
N LYS A 759 21.78 2.02 38.84
CA LYS A 759 20.34 1.81 38.58
C LYS A 759 19.84 2.81 37.51
N PRO A 760 19.09 2.34 36.50
CA PRO A 760 18.40 3.20 35.54
C PRO A 760 17.34 4.07 36.22
N ASP A 761 17.05 5.23 35.63
CA ASP A 761 16.06 6.16 36.14
C ASP A 761 14.64 5.54 36.07
N PRO A 762 13.92 5.39 37.20
CA PRO A 762 12.57 4.83 37.23
C PRO A 762 11.58 5.61 36.37
N ALA A 763 11.78 6.92 36.18
CA ALA A 763 10.90 7.73 35.34
C ALA A 763 10.99 7.32 33.85
N ILE A 764 12.18 6.94 33.38
CA ILE A 764 12.39 6.48 32.00
C ILE A 764 11.83 5.07 31.80
N ILE A 765 11.93 4.19 32.81
CA ILE A 765 11.33 2.85 32.77
C ILE A 765 9.81 2.96 32.68
N SER A 766 9.18 3.83 33.48
CA SER A 766 7.74 4.10 33.39
C SER A 766 7.35 4.64 32.00
N LYS A 767 8.22 5.44 31.37
CA LYS A 767 8.02 5.94 30.01
C LYS A 767 8.08 4.82 28.96
N ILE A 768 9.02 3.88 29.09
CA ILE A 768 9.10 2.68 28.23
C ILE A 768 7.80 1.89 28.33
N TYR A 769 7.31 1.66 29.55
CA TYR A 769 6.07 0.95 29.80
C TYR A 769 4.84 1.68 29.22
N LYS A 770 4.82 3.02 29.27
CA LYS A 770 3.77 3.83 28.65
C LYS A 770 3.77 3.75 27.12
N ASP A 771 4.95 3.70 26.50
CA ASP A 771 5.11 3.70 25.04
C ASP A 771 4.97 2.28 24.43
N LEU A 772 5.16 1.22 25.23
CA LEU A 772 5.14 -0.18 24.80
C LEU A 772 3.87 -0.64 24.04
N PRO A 773 2.63 -0.29 24.44
CA PRO A 773 1.42 -0.66 23.71
C PRO A 773 1.41 -0.13 22.27
N SER A 774 1.78 1.14 22.08
CA SER A 774 1.84 1.76 20.76
C SER A 774 2.92 1.14 19.89
N ALA A 775 4.04 0.70 20.49
CA ALA A 775 5.08 -0.03 19.79
C ALA A 775 4.64 -1.44 19.38
N ILE A 776 3.90 -2.17 20.24
CA ILE A 776 3.33 -3.49 19.92
C ILE A 776 2.35 -3.38 18.74
N ASP A 777 1.47 -2.37 18.75
CA ASP A 777 0.53 -2.12 17.66
C ASP A 777 1.24 -1.82 16.32
N GLY A 778 2.26 -0.94 16.37
CA GLY A 778 3.11 -0.64 15.21
C GLY A 778 3.86 -1.88 14.69
N MET A 779 4.42 -2.68 15.60
CA MET A 779 5.11 -3.93 15.29
C MET A 779 4.20 -4.94 14.61
N LEU A 780 3.03 -5.25 15.20
CA LEU A 780 2.07 -6.19 14.64
C LEU A 780 1.58 -5.74 13.27
N THR A 781 1.35 -4.44 13.09
CA THR A 781 0.94 -3.87 11.79
C THR A 781 2.06 -3.99 10.74
N SER A 782 3.32 -3.73 11.12
CA SER A 782 4.48 -3.84 10.22
C SER A 782 4.76 -5.29 9.78
N ILE A 783 4.71 -6.26 10.71
CA ILE A 783 4.84 -7.70 10.41
C ILE A 783 3.73 -8.15 9.45
N LEU A 784 2.49 -7.72 9.70
CA LEU A 784 1.34 -8.06 8.86
C LEU A 784 1.45 -7.47 7.45
N GLU A 785 1.91 -6.22 7.33
CA GLU A 785 2.12 -5.56 6.04
C GLU A 785 3.19 -6.28 5.20
N TYR A 786 4.31 -6.65 5.82
CA TYR A 786 5.36 -7.44 5.16
C TYR A 786 4.82 -8.80 4.71
N ALA A 787 4.12 -9.53 5.60
CA ALA A 787 3.58 -10.84 5.30
C ALA A 787 2.66 -10.81 4.06
N ARG A 788 1.73 -9.85 4.01
CA ARG A 788 0.80 -9.71 2.88
C ARG A 788 1.49 -9.36 1.57
N TRP A 789 2.47 -8.45 1.59
CA TRP A 789 3.20 -8.08 0.39
C TRP A 789 4.09 -9.23 -0.10
N ALA A 790 4.85 -9.86 0.80
CA ALA A 790 5.78 -10.94 0.47
C ALA A 790 5.05 -12.20 -0.05
N GLU A 791 3.82 -12.48 0.38
CA GLU A 791 3.00 -13.58 -0.16
C GLU A 791 2.63 -13.40 -1.64
N THR A 792 2.50 -12.15 -2.11
CA THR A 792 2.19 -11.84 -3.52
C THR A 792 3.41 -11.88 -4.43
N THR A 793 4.63 -11.79 -3.88
CA THR A 793 5.87 -11.78 -4.65
C THR A 793 6.50 -13.18 -4.68
N PRO A 794 6.73 -13.79 -5.87
CA PRO A 794 7.16 -15.19 -5.97
C PRO A 794 8.48 -15.47 -5.26
N ASP A 795 9.45 -14.56 -5.34
CA ASP A 795 10.79 -14.73 -4.75
C ASP A 795 10.81 -14.65 -3.22
N GLN A 796 9.81 -14.01 -2.60
CA GLN A 796 9.77 -13.75 -1.16
C GLN A 796 8.66 -14.53 -0.42
N LYS A 797 7.95 -15.42 -1.13
CA LYS A 797 6.78 -16.13 -0.59
C LYS A 797 7.08 -16.97 0.66
N SER A 798 8.25 -17.61 0.73
CA SER A 798 8.68 -18.39 1.90
C SER A 798 8.88 -17.52 3.14
N MET A 799 9.47 -16.33 2.94
CA MET A 799 9.63 -15.34 4.00
C MET A 799 8.28 -14.78 4.42
N GLY A 800 7.37 -14.50 3.48
CA GLY A 800 6.00 -14.08 3.76
C GLY A 800 5.26 -15.06 4.68
N GLN A 801 5.32 -16.36 4.40
CA GLN A 801 4.72 -17.39 5.26
C GLN A 801 5.34 -17.46 6.66
N THR A 802 6.64 -17.19 6.77
CA THR A 802 7.33 -17.16 8.07
C THR A 802 6.83 -15.99 8.92
N PHE A 803 6.77 -14.79 8.35
CA PHE A 803 6.22 -13.62 9.03
C PHE A 803 4.72 -13.73 9.30
N ALA A 804 3.95 -14.44 8.47
CA ALA A 804 2.53 -14.72 8.74
C ALA A 804 2.35 -15.62 9.97
N LYS A 805 3.20 -16.65 10.15
CA LYS A 805 3.23 -17.49 11.34
C LYS A 805 3.67 -16.71 12.58
N GLU A 806 4.70 -15.88 12.44
CA GLU A 806 5.16 -14.99 13.51
C GLU A 806 4.06 -14.01 13.92
N TYR A 807 3.37 -13.39 12.96
CA TYR A 807 2.24 -12.52 13.22
C TYR A 807 1.14 -13.22 14.04
N GLN A 808 0.74 -14.44 13.67
CA GLN A 808 -0.28 -15.19 14.42
C GLN A 808 0.16 -15.46 15.87
N LYS A 809 1.41 -15.88 16.05
CA LYS A 809 1.99 -16.12 17.38
C LYS A 809 2.02 -14.85 18.23
N GLU A 810 2.54 -13.76 17.68
CA GLU A 810 2.75 -12.50 18.43
C GLU A 810 1.43 -11.75 18.67
N ARG A 811 0.47 -11.86 17.74
CA ARG A 811 -0.89 -11.31 17.89
C ARG A 811 -1.64 -11.92 19.07
N TYR A 812 -1.36 -13.19 19.42
CA TYR A 812 -1.90 -13.83 20.60
C TYR A 812 -1.09 -13.47 21.86
N ASN A 813 0.23 -13.72 21.84
CA ASN A 813 1.06 -13.62 23.05
C ASN A 813 1.26 -12.19 23.57
N ARG A 814 1.51 -11.21 22.69
CA ARG A 814 1.91 -9.86 23.13
C ARG A 814 0.81 -9.07 23.83
N PRO A 815 -0.44 -9.05 23.31
CA PRO A 815 -1.53 -8.39 24.02
C PRO A 815 -1.80 -9.01 25.41
N ILE A 816 -1.69 -10.34 25.53
CA ILE A 816 -1.87 -11.04 26.82
C ILE A 816 -0.75 -10.66 27.80
N SER A 817 0.51 -10.70 27.38
CA SER A 817 1.64 -10.27 28.21
C SER A 817 1.51 -8.80 28.65
N LEU A 818 1.02 -7.93 27.76
CA LEU A 818 0.76 -6.53 28.07
C LEU A 818 -0.36 -6.37 29.12
N GLY A 819 -1.44 -7.15 28.98
CA GLY A 819 -2.52 -7.24 29.97
C GLY A 819 -1.97 -7.62 31.35
N ARG A 820 -1.27 -8.76 31.44
CA ARG A 820 -0.65 -9.27 32.68
C ARG A 820 0.41 -8.37 33.28
N ALA A 821 0.99 -7.48 32.48
CA ALA A 821 1.90 -6.46 32.97
C ALA A 821 1.18 -5.24 33.57
N GLY A 822 -0.16 -5.19 33.58
CA GLY A 822 -1.02 -4.15 34.16
C GLY A 822 -1.72 -3.23 33.14
N LYS A 823 -1.53 -3.44 31.82
CA LYS A 823 -2.18 -2.63 30.76
C LYS A 823 -3.35 -3.37 30.12
N TRP A 824 -4.33 -3.76 30.92
CA TRP A 824 -5.49 -4.56 30.50
C TRP A 824 -6.31 -3.94 29.36
N GLU A 825 -6.68 -2.65 29.48
CA GLU A 825 -7.46 -1.94 28.45
C GLU A 825 -6.73 -1.86 27.11
N GLU A 826 -5.45 -1.45 27.14
CA GLU A 826 -4.64 -1.30 25.93
C GLU A 826 -4.40 -2.66 25.26
N GLY A 827 -4.11 -3.71 26.05
CA GLY A 827 -4.02 -5.09 25.56
C GLY A 827 -5.30 -5.56 24.87
N ALA A 828 -6.46 -5.34 25.48
CA ALA A 828 -7.76 -5.68 24.91
C ALA A 828 -8.01 -4.94 23.58
N THR A 829 -7.71 -3.63 23.52
CA THR A 829 -7.89 -2.85 22.29
C THR A 829 -6.98 -3.33 21.15
N ILE A 830 -5.73 -3.72 21.43
CA ILE A 830 -4.80 -4.26 20.43
C ILE A 830 -5.29 -5.63 19.94
N ALA A 831 -5.72 -6.51 20.86
CA ALA A 831 -6.28 -7.81 20.51
C ALA A 831 -7.51 -7.66 19.61
N GLU A 832 -8.45 -6.76 19.94
CA GLU A 832 -9.63 -6.46 19.12
C GLU A 832 -9.25 -5.86 17.76
N LYS A 833 -8.32 -4.89 17.72
CA LYS A 833 -7.88 -4.21 16.50
C LYS A 833 -7.32 -5.22 15.47
N HIS A 834 -6.47 -6.13 15.94
CA HIS A 834 -5.93 -7.20 15.10
C HIS A 834 -6.93 -8.34 14.89
N GLY A 835 -7.97 -8.46 15.72
CA GLY A 835 -9.06 -9.44 15.65
C GLY A 835 -8.76 -10.75 16.39
N CYS A 836 -7.81 -10.77 17.33
CA CYS A 836 -7.50 -11.96 18.13
C CYS A 836 -8.57 -12.12 19.22
N LEU A 837 -9.65 -12.85 18.90
CA LEU A 837 -10.73 -13.10 19.85
C LEU A 837 -10.26 -14.00 20.99
N ASP A 838 -9.44 -15.00 20.70
CA ASP A 838 -8.85 -15.90 21.70
C ASP A 838 -8.04 -15.13 22.75
N GLY A 839 -7.14 -14.25 22.31
CA GLY A 839 -6.35 -13.43 23.22
C GLY A 839 -7.18 -12.41 23.98
N LEU A 840 -8.23 -11.85 23.35
CA LEU A 840 -9.16 -10.94 24.02
C LEU A 840 -9.93 -11.64 25.15
N ALA A 841 -10.38 -12.89 24.92
CA ALA A 841 -11.06 -13.70 25.92
C ALA A 841 -10.16 -13.93 27.14
N VAL A 842 -8.90 -14.33 26.91
CA VAL A 842 -7.90 -14.53 27.96
C VAL A 842 -7.69 -13.25 28.77
N ILE A 843 -7.49 -12.10 28.10
CA ILE A 843 -7.23 -10.80 28.76
C ILE A 843 -8.40 -10.39 29.66
N LEU A 844 -9.64 -10.52 29.18
CA LEU A 844 -10.82 -10.12 29.95
C LEU A 844 -11.05 -11.02 31.16
N LEU A 845 -10.89 -12.34 31.02
CA LEU A 845 -11.01 -13.29 32.12
C LEU A 845 -9.89 -13.12 33.16
N ASP A 846 -8.63 -13.06 32.72
CA ASP A 846 -7.47 -12.84 33.62
C ASP A 846 -7.64 -11.54 34.42
N HIS A 847 -8.16 -10.48 33.81
CA HIS A 847 -8.40 -9.21 34.50
C HIS A 847 -9.54 -9.31 35.54
N ILE A 848 -10.63 -10.02 35.23
CA ILE A 848 -11.71 -10.25 36.20
C ILE A 848 -11.17 -11.04 37.40
N GLU A 849 -10.37 -12.07 37.15
CA GLU A 849 -9.77 -12.90 38.20
C GLU A 849 -8.76 -12.12 39.05
N GLU A 850 -7.93 -11.27 38.44
CA GLU A 850 -7.02 -10.40 39.20
C GLU A 850 -7.81 -9.46 40.12
N LEU A 851 -8.90 -8.88 39.64
CA LEU A 851 -9.79 -8.04 40.46
C LEU A 851 -10.44 -8.84 41.59
N GLU A 852 -10.81 -10.09 41.38
CA GLU A 852 -11.33 -10.98 42.45
C GLU A 852 -10.28 -11.29 43.49
N LEU A 853 -9.05 -11.58 43.06
CA LEU A 853 -7.92 -11.86 43.94
C LEU A 853 -7.60 -10.64 44.81
N ILE A 854 -7.52 -9.45 44.23
CA ILE A 854 -7.31 -8.19 44.96
C ILE A 854 -8.46 -7.96 45.94
N LEU A 855 -9.72 -8.17 45.53
CA LEU A 855 -10.88 -8.03 46.41
C LEU A 855 -10.92 -9.00 47.59
N SER A 856 -10.20 -10.13 47.50
CA SER A 856 -10.07 -11.11 48.58
C SER A 856 -9.02 -10.74 49.63
N GLU A 857 -8.16 -9.75 49.36
CA GLU A 857 -7.12 -9.31 50.30
C GLU A 857 -7.71 -8.48 51.47
N PRO A 858 -7.38 -8.80 52.74
CA PRO A 858 -7.97 -8.15 53.92
C PRO A 858 -7.44 -6.73 54.21
N THR A 859 -6.55 -6.19 53.38
CA THR A 859 -5.82 -4.93 53.59
C THR A 859 -6.49 -3.69 52.98
N LEU A 860 -7.61 -3.85 52.26
CA LEU A 860 -8.23 -2.78 51.47
C LEU A 860 -9.17 -1.87 52.28
N THR A 861 -9.18 -0.58 51.92
CA THR A 861 -10.14 0.38 52.48
C THR A 861 -11.54 0.17 51.90
N ASN A 862 -12.61 0.38 52.68
CA ASN A 862 -14.01 0.24 52.22
C ASN A 862 -14.31 0.99 50.89
N PHE A 863 -13.68 2.14 50.67
CA PHE A 863 -13.83 2.93 49.44
C PHE A 863 -13.14 2.27 48.22
N GLU A 864 -11.95 1.71 48.41
CA GLU A 864 -11.19 1.01 47.37
C GLU A 864 -11.90 -0.29 46.97
N SER A 865 -12.42 -1.04 47.95
CA SER A 865 -13.22 -2.25 47.69
C SER A 865 -14.51 -1.95 46.92
N GLN A 866 -15.17 -0.81 47.17
CA GLN A 866 -16.35 -0.40 46.38
C GLN A 866 -15.98 -0.06 44.94
N ASN A 867 -14.89 0.69 44.72
CA ASN A 867 -14.43 1.04 43.37
C ASN A 867 -14.02 -0.20 42.56
N LEU A 868 -13.29 -1.13 43.17
CA LEU A 868 -12.89 -2.39 42.53
C LEU A 868 -14.10 -3.27 42.18
N ARG A 869 -15.13 -3.34 43.03
CA ARG A 869 -16.38 -4.05 42.71
C ARG A 869 -17.13 -3.42 41.53
N VAL A 870 -17.16 -2.09 41.43
CA VAL A 870 -17.76 -1.39 40.29
C VAL A 870 -16.98 -1.68 39.01
N LEU A 871 -15.64 -1.68 39.09
CA LEU A 871 -14.78 -2.01 37.95
C LEU A 871 -14.98 -3.46 37.50
N LYS A 872 -15.03 -4.40 38.43
CA LYS A 872 -15.31 -5.82 38.14
C LYS A 872 -16.64 -5.98 37.40
N LYS A 873 -17.73 -5.41 37.92
CA LYS A 873 -19.05 -5.46 37.27
C LYS A 873 -19.04 -4.86 35.86
N ARG A 874 -18.27 -3.80 35.64
CA ARG A 874 -18.10 -3.22 34.30
C ARG A 874 -17.42 -4.20 33.35
N LYS A 875 -16.40 -4.93 33.82
CA LYS A 875 -15.68 -5.92 33.01
C LYS A 875 -16.50 -7.19 32.75
N GLU A 876 -17.31 -7.64 33.71
CA GLU A 876 -18.31 -8.69 33.50
C GLU A 876 -19.33 -8.27 32.42
N ALA A 877 -19.85 -7.03 32.48
CA ALA A 877 -20.76 -6.52 31.46
C ALA A 877 -20.10 -6.36 30.08
N GLU A 878 -18.83 -5.96 30.03
CA GLU A 878 -18.06 -5.91 28.78
C GLU A 878 -17.91 -7.30 28.18
N LEU A 879 -17.62 -8.32 28.99
CA LEU A 879 -17.55 -9.71 28.55
C LEU A 879 -18.89 -10.18 27.93
N GLU A 880 -20.02 -9.87 28.58
CA GLU A 880 -21.39 -10.16 28.08
C GLU A 880 -21.69 -9.46 26.74
N GLU A 881 -21.29 -8.20 26.58
CA GLU A 881 -21.45 -7.47 25.32
C GLU A 881 -20.66 -8.16 24.18
N ARG A 882 -19.45 -8.65 24.48
CA ARG A 882 -18.57 -9.32 23.51
C ARG A 882 -19.09 -10.69 23.10
N PHE A 883 -19.70 -11.44 24.03
CA PHE A 883 -20.47 -12.65 23.71
C PHE A 883 -21.59 -12.35 22.70
N THR A 884 -22.31 -11.25 22.87
CA THR A 884 -23.40 -10.86 21.97
C THR A 884 -22.87 -10.40 20.60
N ARG A 885 -21.75 -9.67 20.59
CA ARG A 885 -21.18 -9.06 19.37
C ARG A 885 -20.47 -10.07 18.46
N TYR A 886 -19.70 -11.00 19.03
CA TYR A 886 -18.87 -11.96 18.28
C TYR A 886 -19.41 -13.40 18.29
N GLY A 887 -20.32 -13.72 19.21
CA GLY A 887 -20.96 -15.03 19.29
C GLY A 887 -19.98 -16.17 19.55
N GLN A 888 -20.13 -17.25 18.78
CA GLN A 888 -19.41 -18.51 18.98
C GLN A 888 -17.89 -18.37 18.87
N GLU A 889 -17.38 -17.53 17.96
CA GLU A 889 -15.94 -17.36 17.73
C GLU A 889 -15.22 -16.75 18.94
N PHE A 890 -15.95 -16.04 19.81
CA PHE A 890 -15.41 -15.52 21.07
C PHE A 890 -15.73 -16.44 22.25
N ALA A 891 -16.93 -17.04 22.26
CA ALA A 891 -17.37 -17.89 23.37
C ALA A 891 -16.53 -19.17 23.56
N PHE A 892 -16.15 -19.83 22.47
CA PHE A 892 -15.40 -21.08 22.54
C PHE A 892 -14.00 -20.89 23.17
N PRO A 893 -13.21 -19.88 22.76
CA PRO A 893 -11.95 -19.57 23.42
C PRO A 893 -12.07 -19.23 24.92
N VAL A 894 -13.15 -18.55 25.35
CA VAL A 894 -13.42 -18.30 26.78
C VAL A 894 -13.52 -19.62 27.53
N TYR A 895 -14.33 -20.57 27.03
CA TYR A 895 -14.53 -21.87 27.68
C TYR A 895 -13.27 -22.74 27.66
N GLU A 896 -12.53 -22.71 26.57
CA GLU A 896 -11.26 -23.43 26.45
C GLU A 896 -10.24 -22.92 27.47
N TYR A 897 -10.11 -21.60 27.60
CA TYR A 897 -9.24 -21.01 28.59
C TYR A 897 -9.66 -21.34 30.04
N MET A 898 -10.95 -21.27 30.34
CA MET A 898 -11.48 -21.64 31.66
C MET A 898 -11.22 -23.11 31.99
N LEU A 899 -11.40 -24.00 31.00
CA LEU A 899 -11.16 -25.44 31.15
C LEU A 899 -9.69 -25.74 31.43
N GLU A 900 -8.77 -25.09 30.72
CA GLU A 900 -7.32 -25.28 30.91
C GLU A 900 -6.84 -24.79 32.29
N LYS A 901 -7.39 -23.67 32.78
CA LYS A 901 -6.90 -23.01 33.99
C LYS A 901 -7.56 -23.49 35.28
N HIS A 902 -8.89 -23.60 35.28
CA HIS A 902 -9.70 -23.86 36.48
C HIS A 902 -10.42 -25.21 36.43
N GLY A 903 -10.24 -25.95 35.34
CA GLY A 903 -10.87 -27.24 35.15
C GLY A 903 -12.36 -27.13 34.86
N VAL A 904 -13.03 -28.26 35.07
CA VAL A 904 -14.40 -28.50 34.61
C VAL A 904 -15.45 -27.70 35.38
N ASP A 905 -15.25 -27.55 36.69
CA ASP A 905 -16.23 -26.93 37.58
C ASP A 905 -16.49 -25.47 37.20
N ALA A 906 -15.42 -24.74 36.87
CA ALA A 906 -15.52 -23.35 36.45
C ALA A 906 -16.34 -23.15 35.17
N VAL A 907 -16.19 -24.04 34.18
CA VAL A 907 -16.97 -23.98 32.92
C VAL A 907 -18.46 -24.25 33.19
N LEU A 908 -18.79 -25.22 34.05
CA LEU A 908 -20.18 -25.55 34.38
C LEU A 908 -20.84 -24.44 35.21
N ALA A 909 -20.12 -23.91 36.20
CA ALA A 909 -20.57 -22.85 37.10
C ALA A 909 -20.59 -21.45 36.45
N PHE A 910 -20.00 -21.30 35.26
CA PHE A 910 -19.99 -20.03 34.53
C PHE A 910 -21.43 -19.58 34.21
N GLY A 911 -21.85 -18.51 34.89
CA GLY A 911 -23.23 -17.98 34.85
C GLY A 911 -23.38 -16.66 34.10
N LEU A 912 -22.30 -16.11 33.53
CA LEU A 912 -22.33 -14.85 32.78
C LEU A 912 -22.85 -15.03 31.33
N GLU A 913 -23.13 -16.26 30.89
CA GLU A 913 -23.64 -16.50 29.53
C GLU A 913 -25.03 -17.14 29.53
N THR A 914 -25.99 -16.44 28.92
CA THR A 914 -27.41 -16.85 28.79
C THR A 914 -27.77 -17.33 27.37
N LEU A 915 -26.82 -17.31 26.43
CA LEU A 915 -27.04 -17.53 24.98
C LEU A 915 -26.88 -18.99 24.53
N GLY A 916 -26.51 -19.90 25.44
CA GLY A 916 -26.43 -21.34 25.17
C GLY A 916 -25.20 -21.81 24.39
N TYR A 917 -24.15 -20.98 24.26
CA TYR A 917 -22.88 -21.40 23.63
C TYR A 917 -22.12 -22.41 24.50
N LYS A 918 -22.29 -22.38 25.83
CA LYS A 918 -21.76 -23.41 26.76
C LYS A 918 -22.17 -24.82 26.32
N THR A 919 -23.47 -25.02 26.10
CA THR A 919 -24.03 -26.31 25.67
C THR A 919 -23.51 -26.69 24.28
N ARG A 920 -23.39 -25.74 23.34
CA ARG A 920 -22.82 -25.99 22.01
C ARG A 920 -21.34 -26.38 22.06
N PHE A 921 -20.56 -25.71 22.91
CA PHE A 921 -19.13 -26.01 23.11
C PHE A 921 -18.95 -27.45 23.63
N LEU A 922 -19.65 -27.81 24.70
CA LEU A 922 -19.59 -29.13 25.31
C LEU A 922 -20.02 -30.24 24.34
N ARG A 923 -21.08 -30.02 23.54
CA ARG A 923 -21.56 -31.01 22.55
C ARG A 923 -20.69 -31.08 21.29
N SER A 924 -19.97 -30.02 20.93
CA SER A 924 -19.12 -30.00 19.74
C SER A 924 -17.85 -30.83 19.87
N ARG A 925 -17.39 -31.08 21.11
CA ARG A 925 -16.15 -31.80 21.39
C ARG A 925 -16.44 -33.15 22.04
N PRO A 926 -16.20 -34.28 21.34
CA PRO A 926 -16.51 -35.60 21.88
C PRO A 926 -15.61 -36.00 23.05
N GLU A 927 -14.48 -35.32 23.27
CA GLU A 927 -13.61 -35.50 24.44
C GLU A 927 -14.26 -34.97 25.73
N LEU A 928 -15.10 -33.94 25.62
CA LEU A 928 -15.82 -33.34 26.75
C LEU A 928 -17.14 -34.08 27.05
N ALA A 929 -17.39 -35.22 26.38
CA ALA A 929 -18.62 -35.98 26.55
C ALA A 929 -18.85 -36.38 28.02
N ARG A 930 -17.80 -36.77 28.76
CA ARG A 930 -17.84 -37.11 30.20
C ARG A 930 -18.40 -36.00 31.10
N ILE A 931 -18.41 -34.78 30.60
CA ILE A 931 -18.87 -33.58 31.31
C ILE A 931 -20.18 -33.07 30.71
N SER A 932 -20.34 -33.17 29.39
CA SER A 932 -21.48 -32.64 28.66
C SER A 932 -22.83 -33.16 29.17
N TRP A 933 -22.91 -34.45 29.54
CA TRP A 933 -24.14 -35.06 30.05
C TRP A 933 -24.59 -34.42 31.38
N ILE A 934 -23.66 -33.91 32.19
CA ILE A 934 -23.96 -33.22 33.46
C ILE A 934 -24.68 -31.90 33.16
N ASN A 935 -24.16 -31.12 32.20
CA ASN A 935 -24.79 -29.88 31.76
C ASN A 935 -26.16 -30.15 31.11
N ASP A 936 -26.27 -31.22 30.31
CA ASP A 936 -27.51 -31.61 29.67
C ASP A 936 -28.62 -31.94 30.67
N ILE A 937 -28.28 -32.54 31.83
CA ILE A 937 -29.24 -32.83 32.90
C ILE A 937 -29.51 -31.60 33.76
N GLN A 938 -28.47 -30.91 34.26
CA GLN A 938 -28.65 -29.83 35.24
C GLN A 938 -29.24 -28.56 34.63
N GLN A 939 -28.70 -28.11 33.50
CA GLN A 939 -29.05 -26.81 32.90
C GLN A 939 -30.11 -26.97 31.81
N GLU A 940 -29.89 -27.87 30.84
CA GLU A 940 -30.75 -27.99 29.65
C GLU A 940 -31.99 -28.88 29.87
N GLN A 941 -32.03 -29.66 30.95
CA GLN A 941 -33.11 -30.62 31.25
C GLN A 941 -33.39 -31.62 30.10
N GLN A 942 -32.36 -31.92 29.28
CA GLN A 942 -32.40 -32.83 28.14
C GLN A 942 -31.85 -34.21 28.50
N VAL A 943 -32.62 -34.94 29.30
CA VAL A 943 -32.25 -36.26 29.83
C VAL A 943 -31.98 -37.29 28.72
N GLY A 944 -32.71 -37.24 27.60
CA GLY A 944 -32.50 -38.15 26.47
C GLY A 944 -31.14 -37.99 25.79
N HIS A 945 -30.70 -36.74 25.56
CA HIS A 945 -29.38 -36.50 24.97
C HIS A 945 -28.25 -36.91 25.92
N ALA A 946 -28.40 -36.65 27.22
CA ALA A 946 -27.47 -37.14 28.23
C ALA A 946 -27.36 -38.68 28.22
N ALA A 947 -28.48 -39.38 28.04
CA ALA A 947 -28.51 -40.83 27.93
C ALA A 947 -27.74 -41.34 26.71
N GLU A 948 -27.93 -40.71 25.54
CA GLU A 948 -27.19 -41.06 24.32
C GLU A 948 -25.69 -40.82 24.48
N THR A 949 -25.29 -39.70 25.06
CA THR A 949 -23.89 -39.38 25.32
C THR A 949 -23.24 -40.38 26.28
N LEU A 950 -23.92 -40.76 27.37
CA LEU A 950 -23.44 -41.76 28.33
C LEU A 950 -23.29 -43.15 27.70
N ILE A 951 -24.25 -43.57 26.87
CA ILE A 951 -24.19 -44.86 26.18
C ILE A 951 -23.03 -44.87 25.18
N HIS A 952 -22.86 -43.78 24.42
CA HIS A 952 -21.76 -43.66 23.47
C HIS A 952 -20.39 -43.68 24.16
N LEU A 953 -20.24 -42.97 25.29
CA LEU A 953 -19.02 -43.01 26.10
C LEU A 953 -18.69 -44.44 26.54
N ALA A 954 -19.68 -45.11 27.12
CA ALA A 954 -19.50 -46.44 27.68
C ALA A 954 -19.20 -47.52 26.63
N LEU A 955 -19.69 -47.35 25.39
CA LEU A 955 -19.48 -48.31 24.31
C LEU A 955 -18.15 -48.10 23.56
N GLU A 956 -17.77 -46.85 23.31
CA GLU A 956 -16.64 -46.54 22.41
C GLU A 956 -15.35 -46.12 23.12
N LYS A 957 -15.45 -45.52 24.31
CA LYS A 957 -14.31 -44.82 24.95
C LYS A 957 -13.89 -45.38 26.30
N GLU A 958 -14.80 -46.04 27.03
CA GLU A 958 -14.47 -46.54 28.37
C GLU A 958 -13.71 -47.87 28.35
N HIS A 959 -12.50 -47.83 28.91
CA HIS A 959 -11.65 -49.02 29.08
C HIS A 959 -11.76 -49.66 30.46
N GLN A 960 -12.39 -49.00 31.43
CA GLN A 960 -12.52 -49.50 32.81
C GLN A 960 -13.92 -50.07 33.04
N VAL A 961 -14.01 -51.28 33.58
CA VAL A 961 -15.28 -52.00 33.81
C VAL A 961 -16.22 -51.17 34.68
N TRP A 962 -15.67 -50.59 35.75
CA TRP A 962 -16.45 -49.82 36.71
C TRP A 962 -17.05 -48.57 36.08
N SER A 963 -16.28 -47.80 35.30
CA SER A 963 -16.78 -46.62 34.58
C SER A 963 -17.84 -47.01 33.56
N LYS A 964 -17.58 -48.04 32.74
CA LYS A 964 -18.53 -48.57 31.76
C LYS A 964 -19.84 -49.00 32.42
N LYS A 965 -19.77 -49.69 33.58
CA LYS A 965 -20.94 -50.10 34.37
C LYS A 965 -21.77 -48.90 34.82
N ILE A 966 -21.11 -47.88 35.38
CA ILE A 966 -21.78 -46.69 35.90
C ILE A 966 -22.43 -45.91 34.76
N GLU A 967 -21.70 -45.64 33.68
CA GLU A 967 -22.21 -44.89 32.55
C GLU A 967 -23.37 -45.60 31.84
N LEU A 968 -23.30 -46.93 31.66
CA LEU A 968 -24.44 -47.72 31.15
C LEU A 968 -25.63 -47.70 32.11
N SER A 969 -25.40 -47.81 33.42
CA SER A 969 -26.48 -47.79 34.41
C SER A 969 -27.16 -46.42 34.51
N LEU A 970 -26.38 -45.33 34.48
CA LEU A 970 -26.89 -43.96 34.43
C LEU A 970 -27.59 -43.68 33.10
N GLY A 971 -27.02 -44.14 31.98
CA GLY A 971 -27.64 -44.07 30.67
C GLY A 971 -28.99 -44.80 30.63
N LYS A 972 -29.07 -46.00 31.22
CA LYS A 972 -30.32 -46.75 31.39
C LYS A 972 -31.34 -45.98 32.22
N LEU A 973 -30.95 -45.44 33.37
CA LEU A 973 -31.84 -44.63 34.21
C LEU A 973 -32.34 -43.38 33.48
N ALA A 974 -31.47 -42.72 32.71
CA ALA A 974 -31.82 -41.55 31.90
C ALA A 974 -32.80 -41.91 30.77
N LEU A 975 -32.59 -43.03 30.06
CA LEU A 975 -33.55 -43.55 29.07
C LEU A 975 -34.91 -43.88 29.70
N LEU A 976 -34.93 -44.52 30.86
CA LEU A 976 -36.17 -44.85 31.59
C LEU A 976 -36.91 -43.59 32.06
N ALA A 977 -36.18 -42.59 32.54
CA ALA A 977 -36.75 -41.30 32.92
C ALA A 977 -37.35 -40.55 31.70
N GLU A 978 -36.72 -40.67 30.52
CA GLU A 978 -37.27 -40.15 29.28
C GLU A 978 -38.55 -40.89 28.86
N MET A 979 -38.57 -42.23 28.96
CA MET A 979 -39.76 -43.05 28.69
C MET A 979 -40.92 -42.64 29.59
N GLU A 980 -40.69 -42.50 30.90
CA GLU A 980 -41.73 -42.10 31.86
C GLU A 980 -42.27 -40.69 31.55
N LYS A 981 -41.39 -39.77 31.12
CA LYS A 981 -41.79 -38.42 30.71
C LYS A 981 -42.68 -38.45 29.45
N ILE A 982 -42.35 -39.31 28.47
CA ILE A 982 -43.14 -39.51 27.24
C ILE A 982 -44.49 -40.14 27.56
N GLU A 983 -44.55 -41.13 28.45
CA GLU A 983 -45.79 -41.79 28.88
C GLU A 983 -46.72 -40.81 29.62
N LYS A 984 -46.19 -39.96 30.50
CA LYS A 984 -46.97 -38.95 31.24
C LYS A 984 -47.47 -37.79 30.38
N THR A 985 -46.79 -37.47 29.28
CA THR A 985 -47.17 -36.38 28.37
C THR A 985 -48.11 -36.82 27.24
N SER A 986 -48.37 -38.12 27.12
CA SER A 986 -49.30 -38.69 26.14
C SER A 986 -50.76 -38.57 26.63
N PRO A 987 -51.72 -38.07 25.82
CA PRO A 987 -53.12 -37.92 26.25
C PRO A 987 -53.79 -39.28 26.51
N PRO A 988 -54.77 -39.36 27.44
CA PRO A 988 -55.46 -40.60 27.79
C PRO A 988 -56.51 -40.90 26.71
N SER A 989 -56.10 -41.46 25.58
CA SER A 989 -57.01 -42.07 24.62
C SER A 989 -56.54 -43.51 24.39
N GLY A 990 -57.48 -44.46 24.48
CA GLY A 990 -57.26 -45.91 24.55
C GLY A 990 -56.63 -46.60 23.32
N SER A 991 -55.76 -45.92 22.57
CA SER A 991 -54.83 -46.56 21.65
C SER A 991 -53.55 -46.92 22.41
N LYS A 992 -53.20 -48.21 22.42
CA LYS A 992 -51.92 -48.71 22.93
C LYS A 992 -50.78 -47.77 22.51
N PRO A 993 -49.85 -47.40 23.41
CA PRO A 993 -48.72 -46.54 23.06
C PRO A 993 -48.02 -47.17 21.85
N LYS A 994 -47.79 -46.39 20.80
CA LYS A 994 -46.83 -46.78 19.76
C LYS A 994 -45.51 -47.00 20.51
N THR A 995 -45.12 -48.25 20.68
CA THR A 995 -43.85 -48.62 21.28
C THR A 995 -42.77 -47.82 20.56
N ASN A 996 -42.00 -47.03 21.30
CA ASN A 996 -40.87 -46.31 20.75
C ASN A 996 -39.77 -47.36 20.49
N LEU A 997 -39.95 -48.15 19.41
CA LEU A 997 -39.05 -49.22 18.99
C LEU A 997 -37.56 -48.83 19.07
N PRO A 998 -37.13 -47.62 18.67
CA PRO A 998 -35.72 -47.23 18.76
C PRO A 998 -35.21 -47.14 20.21
N LEU A 999 -36.05 -46.69 21.14
CA LEU A 999 -35.68 -46.52 22.55
C LEU A 999 -35.67 -47.87 23.28
N GLU A 1000 -36.63 -48.73 22.98
CA GLU A 1000 -36.66 -50.12 23.45
C GLU A 1000 -35.46 -50.93 22.94
N GLN A 1001 -35.05 -50.71 21.67
CA GLN A 1001 -33.85 -51.33 21.11
C GLN A 1001 -32.58 -50.86 21.82
N LYS A 1002 -32.44 -49.56 22.09
CA LYS A 1002 -31.31 -49.01 22.86
C LYS A 1002 -31.29 -49.56 24.30
N LEU A 1003 -32.44 -49.65 24.96
CA LEU A 1003 -32.55 -50.23 26.29
C LEU A 1003 -32.10 -51.71 26.29
N ALA A 1004 -32.57 -52.49 25.31
CA ALA A 1004 -32.17 -53.89 25.15
C ALA A 1004 -30.67 -54.05 24.87
N GLN A 1005 -30.06 -53.12 24.13
CA GLN A 1005 -28.61 -53.10 23.91
C GLN A 1005 -27.84 -52.81 25.20
N VAL A 1006 -28.27 -51.81 25.98
CA VAL A 1006 -27.66 -51.48 27.28
C VAL A 1006 -27.78 -52.65 28.26
N ASP A 1007 -28.93 -53.31 28.28
CA ASP A 1007 -29.16 -54.49 29.13
C ASP A 1007 -28.23 -55.65 28.79
N LYS A 1008 -28.01 -55.91 27.49
CA LYS A 1008 -27.06 -56.92 27.03
C LYS A 1008 -25.63 -56.61 27.46
N GLU A 1009 -25.18 -55.38 27.31
CA GLU A 1009 -23.83 -54.97 27.73
C GLU A 1009 -23.65 -55.00 29.26
N LEU A 1010 -24.68 -54.64 30.03
CA LEU A 1010 -24.67 -54.78 31.49
C LEU A 1010 -24.62 -56.24 31.94
N ILE A 1011 -25.19 -57.18 31.18
CA ILE A 1011 -25.06 -58.61 31.44
C ILE A 1011 -23.59 -59.04 31.29
N THR A 1012 -22.92 -58.63 30.21
CA THR A 1012 -21.50 -58.96 29.98
C THR A 1012 -20.61 -58.41 31.10
N VAL A 1013 -20.82 -57.15 31.50
CA VAL A 1013 -20.12 -56.52 32.64
C VAL A 1013 -20.37 -57.28 33.94
N LYS A 1014 -21.62 -57.70 34.21
CA LYS A 1014 -21.97 -58.48 35.41
C LYS A 1014 -21.25 -59.84 35.44
N ILE A 1015 -21.15 -60.51 34.30
CA ILE A 1015 -20.45 -61.81 34.19
C ILE A 1015 -18.95 -61.63 34.44
N GLN A 1016 -18.36 -60.55 33.91
CA GLN A 1016 -16.96 -60.23 34.19
C GLN A 1016 -16.71 -59.95 35.69
N ASP A 1017 -17.58 -59.17 36.35
CA ASP A 1017 -17.51 -58.93 37.80
C ASP A 1017 -17.60 -60.25 38.59
N GLN A 1018 -18.48 -61.17 38.18
CA GLN A 1018 -18.62 -62.50 38.80
C GLN A 1018 -17.35 -63.33 38.65
N LEU A 1019 -16.73 -63.32 37.47
CA LEU A 1019 -15.46 -64.03 37.25
C LEU A 1019 -14.33 -63.43 38.08
N TYR A 1020 -14.23 -62.09 38.14
CA TYR A 1020 -13.24 -61.42 38.97
C TYR A 1020 -13.40 -61.77 40.45
N ALA A 1021 -14.63 -61.82 40.96
CA ALA A 1021 -14.91 -62.17 42.35
C ALA A 1021 -14.41 -63.58 42.74
N GLN A 1022 -14.40 -64.52 41.79
CA GLN A 1022 -13.87 -65.87 42.01
C GLN A 1022 -12.33 -65.92 41.98
N ILE A 1023 -11.70 -65.05 41.21
CA ILE A 1023 -10.24 -65.01 41.07
C ILE A 1023 -9.61 -64.19 42.20
N PHE A 1024 -10.30 -63.14 42.68
CA PHE A 1024 -9.82 -62.20 43.69
C PHE A 1024 -9.23 -62.88 44.95
N PRO A 1025 -9.86 -63.90 45.56
CA PRO A 1025 -9.31 -64.59 46.74
C PRO A 1025 -7.92 -65.20 46.51
N SER A 1026 -7.62 -65.68 45.30
CA SER A 1026 -6.30 -66.24 44.96
C SER A 1026 -5.21 -65.18 44.81
N THR A 1027 -5.61 -63.92 44.57
CA THR A 1027 -4.72 -62.79 44.33
C THR A 1027 -4.64 -61.79 45.48
N TYR A 1028 -5.44 -61.98 46.54
CA TYR A 1028 -5.56 -61.04 47.66
C TYR A 1028 -4.22 -60.75 48.36
N ASP A 1029 -3.40 -61.79 48.54
CA ASP A 1029 -2.09 -61.69 49.21
C ASP A 1029 -0.96 -61.22 48.28
N ALA A 1030 -1.26 -60.84 47.03
CA ALA A 1030 -0.26 -60.40 46.07
C ALA A 1030 0.34 -59.02 46.43
N VAL A 1031 1.67 -58.92 46.40
CA VAL A 1031 2.40 -57.69 46.73
C VAL A 1031 2.40 -56.67 45.58
N ASP A 1032 2.31 -57.15 44.34
CA ASP A 1032 2.27 -56.33 43.13
C ASP A 1032 1.43 -56.99 42.01
N GLU A 1033 1.20 -56.26 40.92
CA GLU A 1033 0.39 -56.73 39.78
C GLU A 1033 1.00 -57.99 39.12
N ALA A 1034 2.32 -58.12 39.11
CA ALA A 1034 3.00 -59.27 38.50
C ALA A 1034 2.85 -60.53 39.36
N ALA A 1035 2.91 -60.38 40.69
CA ALA A 1035 2.63 -61.44 41.64
C ALA A 1035 1.16 -61.88 41.58
N ALA A 1036 0.22 -60.93 41.47
CA ALA A 1036 -1.20 -61.22 41.32
C ALA A 1036 -1.46 -62.06 40.06
N LEU A 1037 -0.87 -61.68 38.93
CA LEU A 1037 -0.99 -62.44 37.68
C LEU A 1037 -0.39 -63.85 37.79
N ASN A 1038 0.79 -63.99 38.40
CA ASN A 1038 1.42 -65.30 38.57
C ASN A 1038 0.59 -66.23 39.47
N LEU A 1039 0.06 -65.71 40.58
CA LEU A 1039 -0.82 -66.46 41.49
C LEU A 1039 -2.12 -66.89 40.79
N ALA A 1040 -2.75 -65.98 40.03
CA ALA A 1040 -3.94 -66.31 39.26
C ALA A 1040 -3.67 -67.38 38.19
N MET A 1041 -2.52 -67.32 37.51
CA MET A 1041 -2.12 -68.30 36.50
C MET A 1041 -1.79 -69.67 37.09
N GLU A 1042 -1.25 -69.72 38.32
CA GLU A 1042 -0.99 -70.96 39.05
C GLU A 1042 -2.28 -71.60 39.56
N ALA A 1043 -3.20 -70.80 40.12
CA ALA A 1043 -4.45 -71.27 40.70
C ALA A 1043 -5.49 -71.70 39.63
N HIS A 1044 -5.57 -70.98 38.50
CA HIS A 1044 -6.68 -71.11 37.56
C HIS A 1044 -6.28 -71.53 36.13
N GLY A 1045 -4.98 -71.74 35.86
CA GLY A 1045 -4.47 -72.00 34.51
C GLY A 1045 -4.25 -73.47 34.14
N ALA A 1046 -4.63 -74.45 34.96
CA ALA A 1046 -4.22 -75.84 34.76
C ALA A 1046 -4.87 -76.53 33.56
N ASN A 1047 -6.00 -76.02 33.06
CA ASN A 1047 -6.64 -76.55 31.85
C ASN A 1047 -6.00 -76.14 30.53
N VAL A 1048 -5.10 -75.16 30.53
CA VAL A 1048 -4.43 -74.76 29.29
C VAL A 1048 -3.22 -75.68 29.05
N PRO A 1049 -3.17 -76.46 27.94
CA PRO A 1049 -2.09 -77.41 27.72
C PRO A 1049 -0.73 -76.72 27.63
N LYS A 1050 0.26 -77.17 28.43
CA LYS A 1050 1.64 -76.60 28.46
C LYS A 1050 2.33 -76.56 27.09
N ARG A 1051 1.92 -77.43 26.14
CA ARG A 1051 2.45 -77.48 24.77
C ARG A 1051 1.91 -76.34 23.88
N GLN A 1052 0.72 -75.82 24.17
CA GLN A 1052 0.06 -74.77 23.39
C GLN A 1052 0.39 -73.39 23.97
N LYS A 1053 1.60 -72.91 23.68
CA LYS A 1053 2.09 -71.62 24.19
C LYS A 1053 1.23 -70.42 23.75
N ALA A 1054 0.64 -70.47 22.56
CA ALA A 1054 -0.19 -69.38 22.03
C ALA A 1054 -1.50 -69.21 22.82
N LEU A 1055 -2.20 -70.31 23.14
CA LEU A 1055 -3.42 -70.25 23.97
C LEU A 1055 -3.11 -69.83 25.41
N ARG A 1056 -1.98 -70.28 25.96
CA ARG A 1056 -1.54 -69.84 27.29
C ARG A 1056 -1.28 -68.33 27.34
N GLN A 1057 -0.70 -67.77 26.28
CA GLN A 1057 -0.46 -66.34 26.18
C GLN A 1057 -1.78 -65.54 26.07
N VAL A 1058 -2.78 -66.06 25.34
CA VAL A 1058 -4.12 -65.43 25.27
C VAL A 1058 -4.81 -65.45 26.63
N PHE A 1059 -4.73 -66.57 27.36
CA PHE A 1059 -5.28 -66.67 28.71
C PHE A 1059 -4.57 -65.74 29.70
N GLU A 1060 -3.23 -65.66 29.63
CA GLU A 1060 -2.41 -64.77 30.46
C GLU A 1060 -2.72 -63.29 30.20
N ASP A 1061 -2.83 -62.87 28.94
CA ASP A 1061 -3.21 -61.51 28.55
C ASP A 1061 -4.62 -61.15 29.05
N GLY A 1062 -5.61 -62.04 28.82
CA GLY A 1062 -6.96 -61.84 29.33
C GLY A 1062 -7.02 -61.73 30.86
N MET A 1063 -6.25 -62.57 31.57
CA MET A 1063 -6.20 -62.57 33.03
C MET A 1063 -5.56 -61.28 33.56
N GLN A 1064 -4.50 -60.80 32.91
CA GLN A 1064 -3.87 -59.52 33.25
C GLN A 1064 -4.84 -58.35 33.10
N ARG A 1065 -5.59 -58.31 31.99
CA ARG A 1065 -6.59 -57.27 31.73
C ARG A 1065 -7.74 -57.32 32.73
N LEU A 1066 -8.19 -58.53 33.11
CA LEU A 1066 -9.20 -58.72 34.15
C LEU A 1066 -8.75 -58.17 35.51
N LEU A 1067 -7.51 -58.44 35.93
CA LEU A 1067 -6.95 -57.96 37.20
C LEU A 1067 -6.76 -56.44 37.24
N LYS A 1068 -6.53 -55.81 36.08
CA LYS A 1068 -6.48 -54.34 35.91
C LYS A 1068 -7.85 -53.67 35.86
N HIS A 1069 -8.93 -54.44 36.06
CA HIS A 1069 -10.31 -53.97 35.92
C HIS A 1069 -10.63 -53.38 34.54
N GLU A 1070 -9.96 -53.86 33.48
CA GLU A 1070 -10.24 -53.43 32.11
C GLU A 1070 -11.53 -54.07 31.58
N ALA A 1071 -12.35 -53.30 30.86
CA ALA A 1071 -13.54 -53.80 30.19
C ALA A 1071 -13.13 -54.79 29.10
N LEU A 1072 -13.41 -56.08 29.33
CA LEU A 1072 -13.04 -57.13 28.40
C LEU A 1072 -14.02 -57.15 27.23
N ASP A 1073 -13.47 -57.37 26.04
CA ASP A 1073 -14.27 -57.68 24.86
C ASP A 1073 -14.91 -59.08 25.01
N ALA A 1074 -16.01 -59.28 24.29
CA ALA A 1074 -16.84 -60.48 24.44
C ALA A 1074 -16.05 -61.78 24.21
N MET A 1075 -15.19 -61.82 23.19
CA MET A 1075 -14.42 -63.01 22.84
C MET A 1075 -13.28 -63.27 23.83
N THR A 1076 -12.64 -62.25 24.41
CA THR A 1076 -11.65 -62.43 25.50
C THR A 1076 -12.32 -62.94 26.76
N LEU A 1077 -13.50 -62.44 27.10
CA LEU A 1077 -14.25 -62.95 28.24
C LEU A 1077 -14.69 -64.41 28.02
N ILE A 1078 -15.11 -64.77 26.80
CA ILE A 1078 -15.43 -66.16 26.41
C ILE A 1078 -14.19 -67.05 26.52
N ASP A 1079 -13.02 -66.59 26.06
CA ASP A 1079 -11.77 -67.33 26.21
C ASP A 1079 -11.43 -67.57 27.68
N LEU A 1080 -11.50 -66.55 28.53
CA LEU A 1080 -11.26 -66.70 29.96
C LEU A 1080 -12.23 -67.69 30.60
N LEU A 1081 -13.54 -67.52 30.38
CA LEU A 1081 -14.57 -68.39 30.96
C LEU A 1081 -14.45 -69.85 30.51
N THR A 1082 -13.98 -70.11 29.28
CA THR A 1082 -13.84 -71.49 28.77
C THR A 1082 -12.51 -72.14 29.13
N LEU A 1083 -11.47 -71.35 29.41
CA LEU A 1083 -10.12 -71.84 29.72
C LEU A 1083 -9.82 -71.89 31.23
N VAL A 1084 -10.50 -71.07 32.04
CA VAL A 1084 -10.32 -71.01 33.50
C VAL A 1084 -10.65 -72.35 34.16
N GLU A 1085 -9.95 -72.68 35.25
CA GLU A 1085 -10.42 -73.69 36.21
C GLU A 1085 -10.85 -73.06 37.51
N LEU A 1086 -12.01 -73.49 37.97
CA LEU A 1086 -12.59 -73.06 39.21
C LEU A 1086 -12.80 -74.28 40.10
N THR A 1087 -12.65 -74.08 41.41
CA THR A 1087 -12.83 -75.14 42.40
C THR A 1087 -14.28 -75.57 42.49
N GLN A 1088 -14.54 -76.76 43.01
CA GLN A 1088 -15.90 -77.27 43.16
C GLN A 1088 -16.79 -76.37 44.05
N GLU A 1089 -16.19 -75.65 45.01
CA GLU A 1089 -16.84 -74.68 45.90
C GLU A 1089 -17.41 -73.47 45.13
N SER A 1090 -16.77 -73.06 44.04
CA SER A 1090 -17.24 -71.93 43.20
C SER A 1090 -18.61 -72.17 42.54
N ARG A 1091 -19.05 -73.44 42.44
CA ARG A 1091 -20.34 -73.81 41.84
C ARG A 1091 -21.55 -73.42 42.69
N GLU A 1092 -21.33 -73.14 43.98
CA GLU A 1092 -22.37 -72.62 44.87
C GLU A 1092 -22.58 -71.11 44.68
N GLU A 1093 -21.56 -70.40 44.18
CA GLU A 1093 -21.55 -68.93 44.07
C GLU A 1093 -21.83 -68.41 42.66
N ILE A 1094 -21.32 -69.09 41.63
CA ILE A 1094 -21.54 -68.73 40.23
C ILE A 1094 -22.05 -69.90 39.40
N ALA A 1095 -22.85 -69.57 38.37
CA ALA A 1095 -23.24 -70.53 37.35
C ALA A 1095 -22.03 -70.99 36.53
N HIS A 1096 -22.17 -72.13 35.85
CA HIS A 1096 -21.10 -72.79 35.13
C HIS A 1096 -20.42 -71.85 34.11
N PRO A 1097 -19.09 -71.78 34.06
CA PRO A 1097 -18.36 -70.84 33.20
C PRO A 1097 -18.73 -70.94 31.71
N PHE A 1098 -18.95 -72.17 31.20
CA PHE A 1098 -19.40 -72.37 29.82
C PHE A 1098 -20.83 -71.87 29.55
N TRP A 1099 -21.73 -71.92 30.54
CA TRP A 1099 -23.06 -71.32 30.42
C TRP A 1099 -22.98 -69.79 30.41
N LEU A 1100 -22.16 -69.22 31.31
CA LEU A 1100 -21.86 -67.78 31.32
C LEU A 1100 -21.27 -67.33 29.98
N ALA A 1101 -20.36 -68.11 29.38
CA ALA A 1101 -19.79 -67.83 28.07
C ALA A 1101 -20.85 -67.84 26.95
N LEU A 1102 -21.79 -68.80 26.96
CA LEU A 1102 -22.92 -68.80 26.00
C LEU A 1102 -23.78 -67.53 26.15
N LYS A 1103 -24.02 -67.10 27.39
CA LYS A 1103 -24.78 -65.89 27.68
C LYS A 1103 -24.06 -64.61 27.22
N VAL A 1104 -22.74 -64.54 27.37
CA VAL A 1104 -21.90 -63.46 26.83
C VAL A 1104 -21.99 -63.45 25.30
N ALA A 1105 -21.86 -64.62 24.66
CA ALA A 1105 -21.97 -64.72 23.20
C ALA A 1105 -23.33 -64.20 22.70
N GLU A 1106 -24.44 -64.63 23.31
CA GLU A 1106 -25.79 -64.19 22.93
C GLU A 1106 -26.05 -62.69 23.17
N SER A 1107 -25.36 -62.11 24.16
CA SER A 1107 -25.53 -60.70 24.53
C SER A 1107 -24.73 -59.78 23.62
N SER A 1108 -23.45 -60.08 23.39
CA SER A 1108 -22.50 -59.15 22.76
C SER A 1108 -22.00 -59.56 21.37
N CYS A 1109 -22.16 -60.82 20.93
CA CYS A 1109 -21.74 -61.26 19.58
C CYS A 1109 -22.91 -61.25 18.58
N HIS A 1110 -22.63 -60.99 17.29
CA HIS A 1110 -23.66 -60.88 16.24
C HIS A 1110 -23.27 -61.65 14.96
N GLY A 1111 -24.28 -62.10 14.20
CA GLY A 1111 -24.09 -62.71 12.87
C GLY A 1111 -23.24 -63.99 12.89
N ASP A 1112 -22.22 -64.05 12.03
CA ASP A 1112 -21.31 -65.19 11.93
C ASP A 1112 -20.41 -65.34 13.17
N GLU A 1113 -20.02 -64.25 13.84
CA GLU A 1113 -19.19 -64.29 15.06
C GLU A 1113 -19.95 -64.97 16.21
N LEU A 1114 -21.26 -64.75 16.35
CA LEU A 1114 -22.10 -65.46 17.31
C LEU A 1114 -22.12 -66.97 17.05
N ARG A 1115 -22.25 -67.37 15.77
CA ARG A 1115 -22.29 -68.79 15.38
C ARG A 1115 -20.96 -69.45 15.73
N ASP A 1116 -19.85 -68.84 15.36
CA ASP A 1116 -18.53 -69.43 15.53
C ASP A 1116 -18.05 -69.36 16.99
N ALA A 1117 -18.44 -68.33 17.76
CA ALA A 1117 -18.24 -68.28 19.22
C ALA A 1117 -19.00 -69.41 19.93
N LYS A 1118 -20.26 -69.67 19.57
CA LYS A 1118 -21.02 -70.80 20.13
C LYS A 1118 -20.34 -72.13 19.81
N ARG A 1119 -19.90 -72.34 18.56
CA ARG A 1119 -19.17 -73.56 18.15
C ARG A 1119 -17.86 -73.73 18.92
N LEU A 1120 -17.12 -72.64 19.16
CA LEU A 1120 -15.90 -72.64 19.96
C LEU A 1120 -16.17 -73.06 21.42
N ILE A 1121 -17.20 -72.47 22.05
CA ILE A 1121 -17.58 -72.79 23.44
C ILE A 1121 -17.92 -74.28 23.57
N TRP A 1122 -18.76 -74.80 22.66
CA TRP A 1122 -19.14 -76.21 22.64
C TRP A 1122 -17.96 -77.14 22.34
N ARG A 1123 -17.08 -76.77 21.39
CA ARG A 1123 -15.86 -77.54 21.12
C ARG A 1123 -14.99 -77.65 22.37
N ARG A 1124 -14.74 -76.53 23.05
CA ARG A 1124 -13.93 -76.50 24.27
C ARG A 1124 -14.55 -77.27 25.43
N LEU A 1125 -15.89 -77.28 25.53
CA LEU A 1125 -16.61 -78.10 26.51
C LEU A 1125 -16.43 -79.60 26.21
N PHE A 1126 -16.62 -80.01 24.96
CA PHE A 1126 -16.52 -81.41 24.57
C PHE A 1126 -15.13 -82.00 24.72
N ILE A 1127 -14.08 -81.20 24.61
CA ILE A 1127 -12.69 -81.64 24.80
C ILE A 1127 -12.22 -81.55 26.27
N ARG A 1128 -13.02 -80.95 27.15
CA ARG A 1128 -12.66 -80.72 28.56
C ARG A 1128 -12.54 -82.02 29.35
N ASP A 1129 -13.46 -82.93 29.10
CA ASP A 1129 -13.53 -84.23 29.76
C ASP A 1129 -12.70 -85.29 29.00
N ASP A 1130 -12.06 -86.20 29.75
CA ASP A 1130 -11.29 -87.30 29.16
C ASP A 1130 -12.21 -88.49 28.83
N TRP A 1131 -12.87 -88.41 27.68
CA TRP A 1131 -13.80 -89.45 27.20
C TRP A 1131 -13.16 -90.82 26.99
N SER A 1132 -11.83 -90.93 27.00
CA SER A 1132 -11.17 -92.24 27.00
C SER A 1132 -11.32 -92.98 28.32
N LYS A 1133 -11.34 -92.26 29.44
CA LYS A 1133 -11.52 -92.82 30.79
C LYS A 1133 -12.99 -93.09 31.11
N ILE A 1134 -13.89 -92.28 30.58
CA ILE A 1134 -15.35 -92.43 30.77
C ILE A 1134 -15.86 -93.63 29.97
N ASN A 1135 -15.39 -93.77 28.72
CA ASN A 1135 -15.77 -94.88 27.85
C ASN A 1135 -15.16 -96.23 28.26
N ASP A 1136 -14.11 -96.22 29.11
CA ASP A 1136 -13.58 -97.44 29.72
C ASP A 1136 -14.49 -97.89 30.88
N THR A 1137 -15.45 -98.76 30.57
CA THR A 1137 -16.42 -99.32 31.53
C THR A 1137 -15.99 -100.68 32.10
N GLN A 1138 -14.75 -101.13 31.88
CA GLN A 1138 -14.30 -102.41 32.41
C GLN A 1138 -14.31 -102.41 33.95
N LEU A 1139 -14.94 -103.44 34.55
CA LEU A 1139 -15.01 -103.66 36.00
C LEU A 1139 -15.75 -102.57 36.83
N LYS A 1140 -16.66 -101.81 36.21
CA LYS A 1140 -17.42 -100.72 36.84
C LYS A 1140 -18.92 -101.03 36.88
N ASP A 1141 -19.63 -100.61 37.93
CA ASP A 1141 -21.10 -100.75 38.02
C ASP A 1141 -21.84 -99.54 37.40
N ASP A 1142 -23.14 -99.69 37.13
CA ASP A 1142 -23.95 -98.65 36.48
C ASP A 1142 -24.03 -97.35 37.32
N LYS A 1143 -23.99 -97.45 38.65
CA LYS A 1143 -24.03 -96.28 39.54
C LYS A 1143 -22.74 -95.49 39.45
N GLU A 1144 -21.59 -96.16 39.46
CA GLU A 1144 -20.28 -95.55 39.27
C GLU A 1144 -20.13 -94.94 37.88
N VAL A 1145 -20.77 -95.51 36.85
CA VAL A 1145 -20.77 -94.91 35.50
C VAL A 1145 -21.61 -93.63 35.49
N VAL A 1146 -22.78 -93.62 36.14
CA VAL A 1146 -23.63 -92.42 36.27
C VAL A 1146 -22.98 -91.36 37.15
N GLU A 1147 -22.32 -91.74 38.25
CA GLU A 1147 -21.56 -90.81 39.11
C GLU A 1147 -20.36 -90.22 38.39
N ARG A 1148 -19.63 -91.03 37.60
CA ARG A 1148 -18.57 -90.50 36.73
C ARG A 1148 -19.12 -89.57 35.67
N LEU A 1149 -20.26 -89.89 35.05
CA LEU A 1149 -20.93 -88.99 34.10
C LEU A 1149 -21.38 -87.68 34.79
N ALA A 1150 -21.91 -87.76 36.01
CA ALA A 1150 -22.32 -86.60 36.79
C ALA A 1150 -21.13 -85.71 37.22
N SER A 1151 -19.94 -86.30 37.36
CA SER A 1151 -18.70 -85.58 37.63
C SER A 1151 -18.08 -84.87 36.40
N THR A 1152 -18.68 -85.00 35.21
CA THR A 1152 -18.20 -84.33 34.00
C THR A 1152 -18.62 -82.86 33.91
N GLU A 1153 -17.78 -82.06 33.27
CA GLU A 1153 -18.08 -80.65 32.97
C GLU A 1153 -19.22 -80.54 31.94
N LEU A 1154 -19.35 -81.51 31.03
CA LEU A 1154 -20.48 -81.58 30.11
C LEU A 1154 -21.82 -81.72 30.86
N TYR A 1155 -21.91 -82.64 31.82
CA TYR A 1155 -23.13 -82.85 32.61
C TYR A 1155 -23.50 -81.60 33.42
N ALA A 1156 -22.50 -81.01 34.08
CA ALA A 1156 -22.59 -79.77 34.83
C ALA A 1156 -23.18 -78.62 34.00
N MET A 1157 -22.65 -78.40 32.81
CA MET A 1157 -23.11 -77.37 31.90
C MET A 1157 -24.54 -77.60 31.41
N LEU A 1158 -24.90 -78.86 31.09
CA LEU A 1158 -26.25 -79.22 30.64
C LEU A 1158 -27.30 -78.99 31.72
N LEU A 1159 -26.97 -79.27 32.99
CA LEU A 1159 -27.85 -79.00 34.13
C LEU A 1159 -28.18 -77.50 34.24
N ASP A 1160 -27.17 -76.62 34.17
CA ASP A 1160 -27.36 -75.17 34.22
C ASP A 1160 -28.17 -74.65 33.02
N CYS A 1161 -27.93 -75.19 31.82
CA CYS A 1161 -28.71 -74.82 30.63
C CYS A 1161 -30.20 -75.15 30.78
N ILE A 1162 -30.53 -76.25 31.47
CA ILE A 1162 -31.91 -76.64 31.76
C ILE A 1162 -32.48 -75.78 32.89
N GLN A 1163 -31.72 -75.55 33.96
CA GLN A 1163 -32.14 -74.76 35.12
C GLN A 1163 -32.48 -73.31 34.75
N TYR A 1164 -31.70 -72.67 33.88
CA TYR A 1164 -31.91 -71.30 33.44
C TYR A 1164 -32.74 -71.17 32.15
N GLN A 1165 -33.39 -72.24 31.70
CA GLN A 1165 -34.22 -72.22 30.51
C GLN A 1165 -35.49 -71.37 30.70
N THR A 1166 -35.83 -70.54 29.71
CA THR A 1166 -37.09 -69.77 29.72
C THR A 1166 -38.24 -70.61 29.17
N ALA A 1167 -39.47 -70.44 29.68
CA ALA A 1167 -40.66 -71.23 29.30
C ALA A 1167 -41.01 -71.22 27.79
N HIS A 1168 -40.42 -70.31 27.00
CA HIS A 1168 -40.70 -70.10 25.59
C HIS A 1168 -39.64 -70.68 24.64
N SER A 1169 -38.56 -71.29 25.14
CA SER A 1169 -37.49 -71.85 24.31
C SER A 1169 -36.95 -73.16 24.89
N VAL A 1170 -37.25 -74.30 24.25
CA VAL A 1170 -36.66 -75.60 24.63
C VAL A 1170 -35.18 -75.60 24.29
N PHE A 1171 -34.31 -75.79 25.28
CA PHE A 1171 -32.87 -75.87 25.07
C PHE A 1171 -32.52 -77.14 24.28
N LYS A 1172 -31.68 -76.98 23.26
CA LYS A 1172 -31.10 -78.09 22.49
C LYS A 1172 -29.58 -77.94 22.50
N PRO A 1173 -28.81 -78.93 22.98
CA PRO A 1173 -27.36 -78.87 22.90
C PRO A 1173 -26.90 -78.90 21.43
N MET A 1174 -25.73 -78.32 21.16
CA MET A 1174 -25.11 -78.36 19.84
C MET A 1174 -24.46 -79.72 19.62
N SER A 1175 -24.70 -80.36 18.48
CA SER A 1175 -24.07 -81.65 18.23
C SER A 1175 -22.53 -81.51 18.13
N PRO A 1176 -21.75 -82.51 18.59
CA PRO A 1176 -20.30 -82.52 18.47
C PRO A 1176 -19.79 -82.33 17.04
N GLN A 1177 -20.57 -82.73 16.03
CA GLN A 1177 -20.22 -82.53 14.62
C GLN A 1177 -20.36 -81.06 14.19
N ASP A 1178 -21.36 -80.35 14.69
CA ASP A 1178 -21.60 -78.94 14.36
C ASP A 1178 -20.58 -78.00 15.03
N ALA A 1179 -19.96 -78.45 16.13
CA ALA A 1179 -18.93 -77.68 16.86
C ALA A 1179 -17.55 -77.64 16.16
N LEU A 1180 -17.28 -78.54 15.21
CA LEU A 1180 -16.01 -78.60 14.48
C LEU A 1180 -15.79 -77.40 13.57
N GLY A 1181 -14.54 -76.95 13.41
CA GLY A 1181 -14.17 -75.96 12.38
C GLY A 1181 -14.44 -74.50 12.78
N ALA A 1182 -14.67 -74.22 14.06
CA ALA A 1182 -14.72 -72.84 14.58
C ALA A 1182 -13.32 -72.21 14.58
N PHE A 1183 -13.19 -71.04 13.95
CA PHE A 1183 -11.94 -70.25 13.86
C PHE A 1183 -10.70 -71.01 13.35
N SER A 1184 -10.90 -72.08 12.56
CA SER A 1184 -9.81 -72.91 12.03
C SER A 1184 -9.17 -72.36 10.76
N GLU A 1185 -9.92 -71.62 9.92
CA GLU A 1185 -9.38 -70.98 8.70
C GLU A 1185 -9.16 -69.48 8.88
N HIS A 1186 -10.06 -68.83 9.62
CA HIS A 1186 -10.02 -67.41 9.92
C HIS A 1186 -10.21 -67.22 11.41
N LEU A 1187 -9.22 -66.59 12.06
CA LEU A 1187 -9.32 -66.21 13.47
C LEU A 1187 -10.35 -65.09 13.65
N ASP A 1188 -10.81 -64.91 14.88
CA ASP A 1188 -11.71 -63.81 15.22
C ASP A 1188 -11.08 -62.43 14.95
N SER A 1189 -11.94 -61.41 15.01
CA SER A 1189 -11.59 -60.04 14.65
C SER A 1189 -10.44 -59.45 15.49
N ARG A 1190 -10.24 -59.91 16.73
CA ARG A 1190 -9.22 -59.40 17.67
C ARG A 1190 -7.80 -59.70 17.22
N PHE A 1191 -7.62 -60.82 16.51
CA PHE A 1191 -6.30 -61.28 16.09
C PHE A 1191 -5.90 -60.78 14.70
N ARG A 1192 -6.69 -59.90 14.05
CA ARG A 1192 -6.40 -59.40 12.70
C ARG A 1192 -5.05 -58.68 12.61
N ASP A 1193 -4.73 -57.86 13.61
CA ASP A 1193 -3.55 -57.00 13.63
C ASP A 1193 -2.31 -57.66 14.26
N PHE A 1194 -2.44 -58.92 14.70
CA PHE A 1194 -1.33 -59.68 15.28
C PHE A 1194 -0.30 -60.07 14.21
N GLU A 1195 0.96 -60.24 14.65
CA GLU A 1195 2.03 -60.74 13.78
C GLU A 1195 1.63 -62.07 13.11
N ALA A 1196 1.97 -62.22 11.83
CA ALA A 1196 1.58 -63.39 11.03
C ALA A 1196 2.03 -64.73 11.68
N GLY A 1197 3.18 -64.73 12.36
CA GLY A 1197 3.71 -65.91 13.06
C GLY A 1197 2.98 -66.26 14.36
N MET A 1198 2.25 -65.32 14.98
CA MET A 1198 1.40 -65.60 16.14
C MET A 1198 0.04 -66.10 15.69
N ARG A 1199 -0.51 -65.52 14.61
CA ARG A 1199 -1.76 -65.98 13.97
C ARG A 1199 -1.68 -67.44 13.52
N SER A 1200 -0.58 -67.85 12.89
CA SER A 1200 -0.42 -69.26 12.48
C SER A 1200 -0.43 -70.22 13.67
N LYS A 1201 0.23 -69.86 14.78
CA LYS A 1201 0.27 -70.69 16.00
C LYS A 1201 -1.10 -70.79 16.68
N LEU A 1202 -1.94 -69.76 16.59
CA LEU A 1202 -3.31 -69.80 17.11
C LEU A 1202 -4.19 -70.71 16.23
N ILE A 1203 -4.07 -70.62 14.91
CA ILE A 1203 -4.75 -71.53 13.97
C ILE A 1203 -4.34 -72.98 14.23
N ASP A 1204 -3.05 -73.25 14.44
CA ASP A 1204 -2.55 -74.58 14.79
C ASP A 1204 -3.16 -75.11 16.10
N ALA A 1205 -3.40 -74.21 17.08
CA ALA A 1205 -4.06 -74.57 18.33
C ALA A 1205 -5.54 -74.92 18.10
N MET A 1206 -6.27 -74.17 17.26
CA MET A 1206 -7.66 -74.47 16.88
C MET A 1206 -7.76 -75.80 16.12
N HIS A 1207 -6.84 -76.08 15.19
CA HIS A 1207 -6.77 -77.37 14.50
C HIS A 1207 -6.47 -78.55 15.44
N HIS A 1208 -5.69 -78.31 16.50
CA HIS A 1208 -5.43 -79.33 17.51
C HIS A 1208 -6.70 -79.67 18.31
N GLU A 1209 -7.47 -78.66 18.72
CA GLU A 1209 -8.77 -78.85 19.38
C GLU A 1209 -9.74 -79.63 18.47
N ASP A 1210 -9.86 -79.25 17.19
CA ASP A 1210 -10.71 -79.95 16.22
C ASP A 1210 -10.29 -81.42 16.02
N LYS A 1211 -8.97 -81.68 15.95
CA LYS A 1211 -8.44 -83.05 15.81
C LYS A 1211 -8.77 -83.92 17.03
N LEU A 1212 -8.70 -83.35 18.23
CA LEU A 1212 -8.99 -84.05 19.47
C LEU A 1212 -10.50 -84.31 19.62
N LEU A 1213 -11.34 -83.34 19.26
CA LEU A 1213 -12.79 -83.55 19.18
C LEU A 1213 -13.15 -84.65 18.16
N THR A 1214 -12.54 -84.62 16.98
CA THR A 1214 -12.74 -85.66 15.93
C THR A 1214 -12.38 -87.04 16.47
N GLN A 1215 -11.27 -87.14 17.21
CA GLN A 1215 -10.87 -88.39 17.86
C GLN A 1215 -11.92 -88.89 18.86
N TYR A 1216 -12.50 -88.01 19.68
CA TYR A 1216 -13.53 -88.40 20.63
C TYR A 1216 -14.85 -88.80 19.98
N ILE A 1217 -15.22 -88.17 18.86
CA ILE A 1217 -16.40 -88.55 18.07
C ILE A 1217 -16.20 -89.95 17.48
N GLU A 1218 -15.07 -90.20 16.80
CA GLU A 1218 -14.84 -91.45 16.08
C GLU A 1218 -14.50 -92.64 16.99
N LYS A 1219 -13.70 -92.41 18.04
CA LYS A 1219 -13.14 -93.51 18.87
C LYS A 1219 -13.80 -93.66 20.24
N ASN A 1220 -14.44 -92.61 20.76
CA ASN A 1220 -14.93 -92.57 22.15
C ASN A 1220 -16.45 -92.41 22.26
N ARG A 1221 -17.18 -92.48 21.13
CA ARG A 1221 -18.66 -92.43 21.06
C ARG A 1221 -19.26 -91.19 21.76
N LEU A 1222 -18.59 -90.04 21.66
CA LEU A 1222 -18.99 -88.82 22.34
C LEU A 1222 -20.47 -88.43 22.11
N THR A 1223 -21.00 -88.63 20.90
CA THR A 1223 -22.41 -88.33 20.56
C THR A 1223 -23.42 -89.16 21.36
N GLU A 1224 -23.08 -90.40 21.72
CA GLU A 1224 -23.94 -91.24 22.57
C GLU A 1224 -23.87 -90.79 24.04
N TRP A 1225 -22.68 -90.40 24.50
CA TRP A 1225 -22.46 -89.89 25.85
C TRP A 1225 -23.13 -88.53 26.08
N GLU A 1226 -23.11 -87.64 25.10
CA GLU A 1226 -23.84 -86.36 25.14
C GLU A 1226 -25.35 -86.58 25.34
N ARG A 1227 -25.95 -87.48 24.54
CA ARG A 1227 -27.38 -87.80 24.67
C ARG A 1227 -27.70 -88.36 26.06
N THR A 1228 -26.84 -89.26 26.55
CA THR A 1228 -27.02 -89.88 27.87
C THR A 1228 -26.86 -88.87 29.01
N ALA A 1229 -25.90 -87.94 28.89
CA ALA A 1229 -25.71 -86.86 29.85
C ALA A 1229 -26.90 -85.90 29.88
N LEU A 1230 -27.48 -85.57 28.72
CA LEU A 1230 -28.69 -84.75 28.62
C LEU A 1230 -29.90 -85.43 29.28
N GLU A 1231 -30.12 -86.71 28.99
CA GLU A 1231 -31.21 -87.50 29.60
C GLU A 1231 -31.05 -87.57 31.12
N ALA A 1232 -29.83 -87.77 31.62
CA ALA A 1232 -29.53 -87.80 33.05
C ALA A 1232 -29.74 -86.43 33.72
N ALA A 1233 -29.30 -85.34 33.08
CA ALA A 1233 -29.47 -83.98 33.61
C ALA A 1233 -30.95 -83.57 33.66
N GLN A 1234 -31.74 -83.93 32.64
CA GLN A 1234 -33.19 -83.72 32.64
C GLN A 1234 -33.88 -84.50 33.76
N ALA A 1235 -33.49 -85.76 33.98
CA ALA A 1235 -34.02 -86.58 35.06
C ALA A 1235 -33.69 -86.00 36.44
N GLN A 1236 -32.46 -85.50 36.65
CA GLN A 1236 -32.06 -84.83 37.89
C GLN A 1236 -32.84 -83.52 38.10
N HIS A 1237 -32.99 -82.68 37.08
CA HIS A 1237 -33.74 -81.43 37.20
C HIS A 1237 -35.22 -81.67 37.55
N ILE A 1238 -35.86 -82.68 36.96
CA ILE A 1238 -37.24 -83.07 37.30
C ILE A 1238 -37.33 -83.55 38.76
N LYS A 1239 -36.31 -84.27 39.24
CA LYS A 1239 -36.22 -84.73 40.64
C LYS A 1239 -36.03 -83.56 41.61
N GLU A 1240 -35.16 -82.60 41.30
CA GLU A 1240 -34.95 -81.38 42.09
C GLU A 1240 -36.17 -80.45 42.10
N GLN A 1241 -36.89 -80.33 40.98
CA GLN A 1241 -38.18 -79.62 40.95
C GLN A 1241 -39.24 -80.32 41.82
N ALA A 1242 -39.25 -81.66 41.85
CA ALA A 1242 -40.16 -82.43 42.69
C ALA A 1242 -39.81 -82.36 44.19
N GLU A 1243 -38.53 -82.32 44.55
CA GLU A 1243 -38.06 -82.16 45.94
C GLU A 1243 -38.28 -80.73 46.46
N ASN A 1244 -38.10 -79.71 45.62
CA ASN A 1244 -38.38 -78.30 45.95
C ASN A 1244 -39.89 -77.96 45.98
N ALA A 1245 -40.77 -78.84 45.48
CA ALA A 1245 -42.23 -78.67 45.52
C ALA A 1245 -42.89 -79.17 46.83
N ILE A 1246 -42.12 -79.66 47.80
CA ILE A 1246 -42.62 -80.07 49.12
C ILE A 1246 -42.59 -78.84 50.06
N PRO A 1247 -43.74 -78.32 50.53
CA PRO A 1247 -43.77 -77.09 51.34
C PRO A 1247 -43.33 -77.35 52.80
N PRO A 1248 -42.40 -76.57 53.38
CA PRO A 1248 -42.21 -76.53 54.82
C PRO A 1248 -43.36 -75.78 55.50
N MET A 1249 -43.87 -76.37 56.58
CA MET A 1249 -44.91 -75.83 57.46
C MET A 1249 -44.58 -74.42 57.98
N ASN A 1250 -45.62 -73.58 57.96
CA ASN A 1250 -45.68 -72.23 58.51
C ASN A 1250 -45.20 -72.13 59.97
N LEU A 1251 -44.24 -71.24 60.22
CA LEU A 1251 -44.11 -70.50 61.48
C LEU A 1251 -44.00 -69.01 61.15
N SER A 1252 -45.05 -68.29 61.51
CA SER A 1252 -45.27 -66.87 61.24
C SER A 1252 -44.58 -65.97 62.27
N ALA A 1253 -43.77 -65.04 61.74
CA ALA A 1253 -43.53 -63.65 62.15
C ALA A 1253 -42.97 -63.34 63.56
N PRO A 1254 -42.18 -62.27 63.68
CA PRO A 1254 -42.82 -61.04 64.14
C PRO A 1254 -42.44 -59.76 63.38
N LEU A 1255 -43.35 -58.81 63.54
CA LEU A 1255 -43.42 -57.47 62.98
C LEU A 1255 -42.36 -56.51 63.53
N LEU A 1256 -41.95 -55.63 62.62
CA LEU A 1256 -41.49 -54.25 62.80
C LEU A 1256 -41.89 -53.54 64.10
N GLY A 1257 -40.93 -52.77 64.63
CA GLY A 1257 -41.22 -51.49 65.29
C GLY A 1257 -40.18 -51.08 66.32
N GLY A 1258 -39.56 -49.91 66.14
CA GLY A 1258 -38.92 -49.20 67.24
C GLY A 1258 -37.63 -48.47 66.88
N GLU A 1259 -37.77 -47.17 66.64
CA GLU A 1259 -36.73 -46.14 66.54
C GLU A 1259 -35.76 -46.14 67.75
N LEU A 1260 -34.53 -45.61 67.57
CA LEU A 1260 -34.02 -44.43 68.31
C LEU A 1260 -32.49 -44.24 68.16
N ASN A 1261 -32.14 -43.02 67.71
CA ASN A 1261 -31.09 -42.12 68.19
C ASN A 1261 -29.60 -42.53 68.31
N ASN A 1262 -28.80 -41.70 67.61
CA ASN A 1262 -27.55 -41.04 68.04
C ASN A 1262 -26.55 -41.84 68.87
N SER A 1263 -25.33 -41.99 68.35
CA SER A 1263 -24.19 -41.13 68.72
C SER A 1263 -22.83 -41.81 68.49
N ASN A 1264 -21.86 -40.96 68.14
CA ASN A 1264 -20.46 -41.01 68.57
C ASN A 1264 -19.48 -42.03 67.96
N THR A 1265 -18.67 -41.47 67.05
CA THR A 1265 -17.20 -41.32 67.12
C THR A 1265 -16.27 -42.54 67.13
N ASN A 1266 -15.19 -42.35 66.35
CA ASN A 1266 -13.87 -43.00 66.37
C ASN A 1266 -13.82 -44.33 65.61
N GLY A 1267 -12.91 -44.58 64.68
CA GLY A 1267 -11.72 -43.84 64.24
C GLY A 1267 -10.76 -44.85 63.61
N LYS A 1268 -10.02 -44.39 62.60
CA LYS A 1268 -8.70 -44.87 62.13
C LYS A 1268 -8.52 -46.33 61.67
N ALA A 1269 -8.28 -46.42 60.36
CA ALA A 1269 -7.05 -46.92 59.72
C ALA A 1269 -6.53 -48.32 60.08
N LEU A 1270 -6.63 -49.23 59.11
CA LEU A 1270 -5.53 -49.60 58.20
C LEU A 1270 -6.12 -49.98 56.84
#